data_AF-A0A3D3L9D3-F1
#
_entry.id   AF-A0A3D3L9D3-F1
#
_cell.length_a   1.000
_cell.length_b   1.000
_cell.length_c   1.000
_cell.angle_alpha   90.00
_cell.angle_beta   90.00
_cell.angle_gamma   90.00
#
_symmetry.space_group_name_H-M   'P 1'
#
loop_
_entity.id
_entity.type
_entity.pdbx_description
1 polymer ?
#
loop_
_entity_poly.entity_id
_entity_poly.type
_entity_poly.pdbx_seq_one_letter_code
_entity_poly.pdbx_strand_id
1 'polypeptide(L)'
;MLRHALFAALLPLAAAAAPEIPLAHGPHRDLALQALPDSTLEIRLGGGHPHFWTAVVPAGYDPARQSILALDYFAPSGLESVVLRYRAQGGDMVVAEARQTGIAEAWQPLVFDLSRLDPPPAAGHPEMRFHFALNGAAESLLRLRHLRLRAPTAAEARLAAERDQTLAAREADAAAILADLRAERPARIETVHVGARVITLAGSAPAPARLVPIPPETPSHQAGAGVVEVEVQPGPGGRFRVEVPRLSAGSPRDRAVWRWRLADADGRWLSAAAWPGVIGPAVARALPRLEAPHQKGIGVPPLSDAGHEIFDLGIRHATVNIVVSSLLRAAPAPGWEPWEFEGRVYYKNERALLGHDTTLRLLAEKQVIASAILLVSNGRAADGAPRSPMVHPEAEPRGIYSIPNLSAETPARLYRAVLHLMAERWSREDGAHGRVTNWILHNEVDQAATWTNMGAQPLARYLETLMRSARLTHHTARLFDPHARVFISLTHHWTRKSGGAGTYIVRDMLEMFAEMARAEGDFEWGVAYHPYPQDLRNPDAWKDEGLTHDFDTPLITPRNIAVLPAFLDQPRFHFQGAPRGILLSEQGFNTPTLSEADQRRQVAGLIYMFRQIRPLKAVEAFHLHRYHDMPEQEGGLRLGIITETGAHKLGWEAYKAIGTEREVEFGKLADEVMGAP
;
A
#
# COMPACT_ATOMS: atom_id res chain seq x y z
N MET A 1 58.86 35.91 -42.96
CA MET A 1 59.28 35.87 -41.54
C MET A 1 58.35 34.91 -40.80
N LEU A 2 58.93 33.83 -40.25
CA LEU A 2 58.26 32.76 -39.49
C LEU A 2 57.44 33.32 -38.30
N ARG A 3 56.21 32.82 -38.12
CA ARG A 3 55.64 32.58 -36.78
C ARG A 3 54.82 31.30 -36.80
N HIS A 4 55.31 30.29 -36.09
CA HIS A 4 54.64 29.01 -35.86
C HIS A 4 53.52 29.19 -34.82
N ALA A 5 52.34 28.68 -35.12
CA ALA A 5 51.23 28.56 -34.17
C ALA A 5 51.37 27.23 -33.42
N LEU A 6 51.52 27.28 -32.10
CA LEU A 6 51.46 26.11 -31.23
C LEU A 6 49.98 25.77 -30.97
N PHE A 7 49.51 24.66 -31.51
CA PHE A 7 48.27 24.01 -31.10
C PHE A 7 48.57 23.23 -29.81
N ALA A 8 48.08 23.72 -28.66
CA ALA A 8 48.08 22.96 -27.43
C ALA A 8 46.89 21.99 -27.46
N ALA A 9 47.16 20.72 -27.71
CA ALA A 9 46.19 19.65 -27.56
C ALA A 9 45.84 19.48 -26.06
N LEU A 10 44.62 19.84 -25.68
CA LEU A 10 44.03 19.42 -24.41
C LEU A 10 43.73 17.92 -24.47
N LEU A 11 44.71 17.12 -24.04
CA LEU A 11 44.50 15.71 -23.71
C LEU A 11 43.50 15.63 -22.55
N PRO A 12 42.47 14.76 -22.62
CA PRO A 12 41.66 14.47 -21.45
C PRO A 12 42.56 13.79 -20.42
N LEU A 13 42.68 14.36 -19.21
CA LEU A 13 43.25 13.63 -18.09
C LEU A 13 42.37 12.41 -17.85
N ALA A 14 42.86 11.22 -18.21
CA ALA A 14 42.29 9.97 -17.77
C ALA A 14 42.39 9.96 -16.23
N ALA A 15 41.26 10.08 -15.54
CA ALA A 15 41.20 9.82 -14.11
C ALA A 15 41.69 8.38 -13.89
N ALA A 16 42.85 8.21 -13.25
CA ALA A 16 43.39 6.90 -12.94
C ALA A 16 42.34 6.14 -12.11
N ALA A 17 41.92 4.96 -12.59
CA ALA A 17 40.99 4.10 -11.86
C ALA A 17 41.54 3.85 -10.45
N ALA A 18 40.69 3.99 -9.43
CA ALA A 18 41.11 3.72 -8.05
C ALA A 18 41.64 2.27 -7.95
N PRO A 19 42.76 2.02 -7.25
CA PRO A 19 43.29 0.68 -7.13
C PRO A 19 42.29 -0.23 -6.42
N GLU A 20 42.11 -1.44 -6.96
CA GLU A 20 41.33 -2.49 -6.31
C GLU A 20 42.04 -2.95 -5.03
N ILE A 21 41.26 -3.26 -3.99
CA ILE A 21 41.76 -3.76 -2.71
C ILE A 21 41.28 -5.20 -2.58
N PRO A 22 42.15 -6.20 -2.79
CA PRO A 22 41.79 -7.59 -2.53
C PRO A 22 41.55 -7.78 -1.03
N LEU A 23 40.53 -8.58 -0.70
CA LEU A 23 40.18 -8.91 0.66
C LEU A 23 40.44 -10.39 0.92
N ALA A 24 41.10 -10.69 2.03
CA ALA A 24 41.31 -12.06 2.46
C ALA A 24 40.12 -12.56 3.29
N HIS A 25 39.95 -13.87 3.34
CA HIS A 25 39.00 -14.51 4.24
C HIS A 25 39.52 -14.48 5.69
N GLY A 26 38.60 -14.37 6.64
CA GLY A 26 38.86 -14.29 8.06
C GLY A 26 38.15 -15.39 8.84
N PRO A 27 37.79 -15.13 10.11
CA PRO A 27 37.04 -16.07 10.94
C PRO A 27 35.74 -16.51 10.28
N HIS A 28 35.25 -17.70 10.64
CA HIS A 28 33.99 -18.25 10.16
C HIS A 28 33.35 -19.15 11.23
N ARG A 29 32.06 -19.44 11.05
CA ARG A 29 31.28 -20.33 11.90
C ARG A 29 30.21 -21.06 11.09
N ASP A 30 29.89 -22.27 11.52
CA ASP A 30 28.87 -23.14 10.93
C ASP A 30 29.09 -23.39 9.42
N LEU A 31 30.35 -23.38 8.98
CA LEU A 31 30.78 -23.73 7.64
C LEU A 31 32.19 -24.34 7.67
N ALA A 32 32.54 -25.12 6.65
CA ALA A 32 33.90 -25.62 6.45
C ALA A 32 34.52 -24.96 5.22
N LEU A 33 35.80 -24.60 5.32
CA LEU A 33 36.55 -23.88 4.29
C LEU A 33 37.72 -24.71 3.77
N GLN A 34 37.87 -24.77 2.45
CA GLN A 34 39.03 -25.33 1.78
C GLN A 34 39.55 -24.35 0.72
N ALA A 35 40.80 -23.89 0.89
CA ALA A 35 41.46 -23.10 -0.14
C ALA A 35 41.82 -23.98 -1.35
N LEU A 36 41.50 -23.48 -2.54
CA LEU A 36 41.81 -24.07 -3.83
C LEU A 36 42.76 -23.13 -4.62
N PRO A 37 43.31 -23.56 -5.76
CA PRO A 37 44.09 -22.70 -6.65
C PRO A 37 43.33 -21.43 -7.09
N ASP A 38 44.07 -20.46 -7.64
CA ASP A 38 43.53 -19.20 -8.19
C ASP A 38 42.74 -18.35 -7.19
N SER A 39 43.12 -18.40 -5.90
CA SER A 39 42.42 -17.70 -4.81
C SER A 39 40.94 -18.08 -4.71
N THR A 40 40.60 -19.31 -5.10
CA THR A 40 39.26 -19.87 -4.96
C THR A 40 39.11 -20.48 -3.57
N LEU A 41 37.97 -20.23 -2.93
CA LEU A 41 37.59 -20.81 -1.65
C LEU A 41 36.40 -21.73 -1.86
N GLU A 42 36.55 -23.01 -1.57
CA GLU A 42 35.42 -23.94 -1.47
C GLU A 42 34.84 -23.89 -0.05
N ILE A 43 33.52 -23.80 0.02
CA ILE A 43 32.74 -23.66 1.25
C ILE A 43 31.71 -24.78 1.27
N ARG A 44 31.64 -25.48 2.41
CA ARG A 44 30.53 -26.37 2.74
C ARG A 44 29.70 -25.76 3.86
N LEU A 45 28.41 -25.57 3.63
CA LEU A 45 27.49 -25.03 4.63
C LEU A 45 27.18 -26.06 5.71
N GLY A 46 27.17 -25.66 6.99
CA GLY A 46 26.74 -26.50 8.11
C GLY A 46 25.26 -26.28 8.50
N GLY A 47 24.72 -27.17 9.34
CA GLY A 47 23.38 -27.04 9.93
C GLY A 47 23.35 -26.06 11.10
N GLY A 48 23.36 -24.76 10.82
CA GLY A 48 23.38 -23.68 11.82
C GLY A 48 23.12 -22.33 11.17
N HIS A 49 23.96 -21.33 11.47
CA HIS A 49 23.98 -20.05 10.76
C HIS A 49 25.32 -19.90 10.02
N PRO A 50 25.49 -20.48 8.82
CA PRO A 50 26.76 -20.41 8.10
C PRO A 50 27.15 -18.97 7.79
N HIS A 51 28.32 -18.52 8.29
CA HIS A 51 28.82 -17.18 7.99
C HIS A 51 30.34 -17.06 8.11
N PHE A 52 30.90 -16.06 7.45
CA PHE A 52 32.31 -15.70 7.58
C PHE A 52 32.51 -14.18 7.59
N TRP A 53 33.65 -13.76 8.14
CA TRP A 53 34.16 -12.41 8.04
C TRP A 53 35.31 -12.36 7.05
N THR A 54 35.53 -11.19 6.45
CA THR A 54 36.82 -10.89 5.85
C THR A 54 37.89 -10.81 6.93
N ALA A 55 39.16 -10.91 6.54
CA ALA A 55 40.26 -10.34 7.31
C ALA A 55 40.01 -8.83 7.55
N VAL A 56 40.81 -8.22 8.43
CA VAL A 56 40.73 -6.77 8.65
C VAL A 56 40.94 -6.07 7.30
N VAL A 57 40.02 -5.18 6.95
CA VAL A 57 40.06 -4.41 5.70
C VAL A 57 41.30 -3.51 5.72
N PRO A 58 42.12 -3.51 4.66
CA PRO A 58 43.33 -2.71 4.61
C PRO A 58 43.09 -1.21 4.87
N ALA A 59 44.00 -0.55 5.58
CA ALA A 59 43.90 0.86 5.94
C ALA A 59 43.80 1.82 4.73
N GLY A 60 44.22 1.38 3.54
CA GLY A 60 44.08 2.14 2.29
C GLY A 60 42.67 2.12 1.69
N TYR A 61 41.70 1.49 2.34
CA TYR A 61 40.30 1.50 1.92
C TYR A 61 39.66 2.87 2.12
N ASP A 62 39.15 3.42 1.01
CA ASP A 62 38.37 4.64 0.98
C ASP A 62 36.97 4.32 0.41
N PRO A 63 35.91 4.34 1.21
CA PRO A 63 34.55 4.04 0.76
C PRO A 63 34.05 4.98 -0.34
N ALA A 64 34.60 6.19 -0.47
CA ALA A 64 34.26 7.11 -1.56
C ALA A 64 34.88 6.71 -2.90
N ARG A 65 36.00 5.96 -2.89
CA ARG A 65 36.71 5.52 -4.10
C ARG A 65 36.48 4.05 -4.44
N GLN A 66 36.43 3.17 -3.44
CA GLN A 66 36.11 1.76 -3.59
C GLN A 66 34.72 1.46 -3.04
N SER A 67 33.71 2.00 -3.71
CA SER A 67 32.32 1.85 -3.29
C SER A 67 31.67 0.53 -3.67
N ILE A 68 32.37 -0.38 -4.35
CA ILE A 68 31.84 -1.69 -4.73
C ILE A 68 32.59 -2.82 -4.04
N LEU A 69 31.88 -3.67 -3.30
CA LEU A 69 32.37 -4.96 -2.83
C LEU A 69 31.93 -6.05 -3.80
N ALA A 70 32.88 -6.66 -4.49
CA ALA A 70 32.62 -7.67 -5.50
C ALA A 70 33.29 -9.00 -5.15
N LEU A 71 32.63 -10.10 -5.49
CA LEU A 71 33.18 -11.45 -5.57
C LEU A 71 32.46 -12.22 -6.68
N ASP A 72 32.98 -13.38 -7.05
CA ASP A 72 32.26 -14.34 -7.90
C ASP A 72 31.88 -15.57 -7.07
N TYR A 73 30.72 -16.17 -7.37
CA TYR A 73 30.26 -17.41 -6.75
C TYR A 73 29.91 -18.48 -7.78
N PHE A 74 30.05 -19.74 -7.37
CA PHE A 74 29.64 -20.94 -8.09
C PHE A 74 28.96 -21.87 -7.08
N ALA A 75 27.69 -22.18 -7.29
CA ALA A 75 26.85 -22.86 -6.29
C ALA A 75 25.90 -23.85 -6.98
N PRO A 76 26.39 -25.02 -7.42
CA PRO A 76 25.59 -26.00 -8.16
C PRO A 76 24.50 -26.63 -7.27
N SER A 77 24.72 -26.66 -5.95
CA SER A 77 23.73 -27.14 -4.96
C SER A 77 22.71 -26.07 -4.56
N GLY A 78 22.86 -24.84 -5.08
CA GLY A 78 22.08 -23.68 -4.67
C GLY A 78 22.66 -22.92 -3.49
N LEU A 79 22.49 -21.60 -3.52
CA LEU A 79 22.64 -20.68 -2.39
C LEU A 79 21.38 -19.82 -2.40
N GLU A 80 20.61 -19.79 -1.32
CA GLU A 80 19.33 -19.06 -1.30
C GLU A 80 19.57 -17.55 -1.25
N SER A 81 20.39 -17.09 -0.31
CA SER A 81 20.72 -15.67 -0.19
C SER A 81 22.01 -15.41 0.56
N VAL A 82 22.54 -14.21 0.39
CA VAL A 82 23.70 -13.68 1.11
C VAL A 82 23.34 -12.37 1.80
N VAL A 83 23.56 -12.29 3.11
CA VAL A 83 23.40 -11.05 3.88
C VAL A 83 24.76 -10.46 4.17
N LEU A 84 25.01 -9.27 3.61
CA LEU A 84 26.21 -8.48 3.87
C LEU A 84 25.99 -7.57 5.09
N ARG A 85 26.94 -7.62 6.03
CA ARG A 85 27.08 -6.66 7.12
C ARG A 85 28.47 -6.04 7.10
N TYR A 86 28.60 -4.85 7.68
CA TYR A 86 29.87 -4.14 7.76
C TYR A 86 29.99 -3.43 9.10
N ARG A 87 31.21 -3.14 9.53
CA ARG A 87 31.46 -2.35 10.73
C ARG A 87 31.33 -0.85 10.41
N ALA A 88 30.51 -0.16 11.18
CA ALA A 88 30.40 1.30 11.17
C ALA A 88 31.43 1.95 12.11
N GLN A 89 31.64 3.26 11.99
CA GLN A 89 32.68 3.97 12.76
C GLN A 89 32.47 3.88 14.28
N GLY A 90 31.21 3.78 14.73
CA GLY A 90 30.86 3.58 16.15
C GLY A 90 31.15 2.17 16.68
N GLY A 91 31.60 1.26 15.83
CA GLY A 91 31.92 -0.13 16.19
C GLY A 91 30.78 -1.12 15.94
N ASP A 92 29.55 -0.66 15.74
CA ASP A 92 28.41 -1.53 15.47
C ASP A 92 28.50 -2.22 14.11
N MET A 93 27.93 -3.42 14.02
CA MET A 93 27.75 -4.14 12.75
C MET A 93 26.41 -3.78 12.13
N VAL A 94 26.44 -3.11 10.98
CA VAL A 94 25.25 -2.66 10.24
C VAL A 94 25.00 -3.59 9.07
N VAL A 95 23.73 -3.90 8.78
CA VAL A 95 23.35 -4.66 7.58
C VAL A 95 23.41 -3.74 6.37
N ALA A 96 24.21 -4.10 5.35
CA ALA A 96 24.24 -3.37 4.09
C ALA A 96 23.07 -3.77 3.20
N GLU A 97 23.00 -5.07 2.85
CA GLU A 97 22.02 -5.60 1.90
C GLU A 97 21.84 -7.10 2.15
N ALA A 98 20.64 -7.61 1.91
CA ALA A 98 20.38 -9.04 1.74
C ALA A 98 20.06 -9.29 0.27
N ARG A 99 20.85 -10.14 -0.39
CA ARG A 99 20.72 -10.44 -1.80
C ARG A 99 20.32 -11.89 -2.03
N GLN A 100 19.24 -12.10 -2.77
CA GLN A 100 18.85 -13.43 -3.23
C GLN A 100 19.86 -13.93 -4.27
N THR A 101 20.22 -15.19 -4.17
CA THR A 101 21.10 -15.90 -5.10
C THR A 101 20.33 -17.10 -5.66
N GLY A 102 21.03 -18.10 -6.20
CA GLY A 102 20.38 -19.33 -6.62
C GLY A 102 21.39 -20.40 -7.00
N ILE A 103 20.92 -21.34 -7.81
CA ILE A 103 21.78 -22.35 -8.44
C ILE A 103 22.65 -21.64 -9.47
N ALA A 104 23.96 -21.88 -9.40
CA ALA A 104 24.94 -21.34 -10.32
C ALA A 104 25.92 -22.45 -10.77
N GLU A 105 25.67 -22.99 -11.96
CA GLU A 105 26.52 -23.99 -12.63
C GLU A 105 27.66 -23.36 -13.46
N ALA A 106 27.77 -22.03 -13.41
CA ALA A 106 28.87 -21.23 -13.94
C ALA A 106 29.19 -20.11 -12.95
N TRP A 107 30.40 -19.55 -13.01
CA TRP A 107 30.78 -18.42 -12.16
C TRP A 107 29.86 -17.21 -12.42
N GLN A 108 29.20 -16.74 -11.37
CA GLN A 108 28.32 -15.57 -11.40
C GLN A 108 28.89 -14.45 -10.51
N PRO A 109 28.82 -13.19 -10.94
CA PRO A 109 29.21 -12.07 -10.11
C PRO A 109 28.21 -11.87 -8.95
N LEU A 110 28.73 -11.58 -7.77
CA LEU A 110 27.98 -11.14 -6.60
C LEU A 110 28.57 -9.81 -6.11
N VAL A 111 27.80 -8.73 -6.27
CA VAL A 111 28.30 -7.35 -6.17
C VAL A 111 27.42 -6.54 -5.24
N PHE A 112 28.01 -5.89 -4.24
CA PHE A 112 27.31 -5.02 -3.30
C PHE A 112 27.73 -3.56 -3.51
N ASP A 113 26.75 -2.67 -3.67
CA ASP A 113 26.96 -1.23 -3.79
C ASP A 113 26.98 -0.59 -2.40
N LEU A 114 28.17 -0.15 -1.99
CA LEU A 114 28.42 0.45 -0.68
C LEU A 114 28.27 1.98 -0.70
N SER A 115 28.03 2.60 -1.87
CA SER A 115 28.11 4.06 -2.04
C SER A 115 27.07 4.86 -1.25
N ARG A 116 25.98 4.22 -0.84
CA ARG A 116 24.81 4.86 -0.19
C ARG A 116 24.51 4.31 1.21
N LEU A 117 25.47 3.60 1.80
CA LEU A 117 25.33 3.08 3.15
C LEU A 117 25.46 4.24 4.15
N ASP A 118 24.48 4.36 5.03
CA ASP A 118 24.48 5.33 6.13
C ASP A 118 24.23 4.58 7.46
N PRO A 119 25.20 4.56 8.39
CA PRO A 119 26.55 5.15 8.28
C PRO A 119 27.43 4.42 7.25
N PRO A 120 28.45 5.05 6.65
CA PRO A 120 29.35 4.38 5.72
C PRO A 120 30.25 3.35 6.43
N PRO A 121 30.84 2.40 5.67
CA PRO A 121 31.88 1.51 6.19
C PRO A 121 33.04 2.24 6.89
N ALA A 122 33.49 1.70 8.03
CA ALA A 122 34.50 2.33 8.89
C ALA A 122 35.91 2.33 8.28
N ALA A 123 36.18 3.29 7.40
CA ALA A 123 37.50 3.49 6.79
C ALA A 123 38.58 3.72 7.86
N GLY A 124 39.69 2.97 7.78
CA GLY A 124 40.82 3.09 8.72
C GLY A 124 40.58 2.54 10.13
N HIS A 125 39.41 1.97 10.44
CA HIS A 125 39.14 1.35 11.74
C HIS A 125 39.93 0.03 11.89
N PRO A 126 40.64 -0.20 13.01
CA PRO A 126 41.55 -1.35 13.16
C PRO A 126 40.85 -2.72 13.12
N GLU A 127 39.55 -2.76 13.36
CA GLU A 127 38.72 -3.97 13.31
C GLU A 127 37.70 -3.99 12.16
N MET A 128 37.85 -3.09 11.16
CA MET A 128 36.93 -3.04 10.02
C MET A 128 36.89 -4.38 9.28
N ARG A 129 35.71 -4.99 9.18
CA ARG A 129 35.47 -6.24 8.46
C ARG A 129 34.12 -6.20 7.77
N PHE A 130 34.03 -6.90 6.65
CA PHE A 130 32.74 -7.29 6.07
C PHE A 130 32.37 -8.67 6.59
N HIS A 131 31.09 -8.89 6.82
CA HIS A 131 30.53 -10.14 7.32
C HIS A 131 29.46 -10.64 6.36
N PHE A 132 29.59 -11.89 5.94
CA PHE A 132 28.69 -12.55 5.01
C PHE A 132 27.98 -13.68 5.73
N ALA A 133 26.67 -13.56 5.92
CA ALA A 133 25.84 -14.70 6.28
C ALA A 133 25.32 -15.37 5.01
N LEU A 134 25.50 -16.68 4.91
CA LEU A 134 25.15 -17.51 3.76
C LEU A 134 23.95 -18.37 4.13
N ASN A 135 22.84 -18.18 3.42
CA ASN A 135 21.62 -18.95 3.62
C ASN A 135 21.49 -20.02 2.52
N GLY A 136 21.31 -21.26 2.91
CA GLY A 136 21.12 -22.40 2.02
C GLY A 136 21.01 -23.71 2.79
N ALA A 137 20.70 -24.80 2.08
CA ALA A 137 20.60 -26.12 2.70
C ALA A 137 21.93 -26.57 3.32
N ALA A 138 21.86 -27.27 4.46
CA ALA A 138 23.04 -27.87 5.08
C ALA A 138 23.74 -28.83 4.10
N GLU A 139 25.06 -28.93 4.22
CA GLU A 139 25.97 -29.68 3.33
C GLU A 139 26.07 -29.15 1.89
N SER A 140 25.42 -28.03 1.55
CA SER A 140 25.58 -27.40 0.24
C SER A 140 27.03 -26.99 0.00
N LEU A 141 27.54 -27.31 -1.19
CA LEU A 141 28.86 -26.92 -1.65
C LEU A 141 28.77 -25.70 -2.57
N LEU A 142 29.57 -24.68 -2.27
CA LEU A 142 29.75 -23.51 -3.11
C LEU A 142 31.23 -23.12 -3.17
N ARG A 143 31.60 -22.34 -4.18
CA ARG A 143 32.93 -21.77 -4.35
C ARG A 143 32.84 -20.27 -4.50
N LEU A 144 33.74 -19.54 -3.87
CA LEU A 144 33.89 -18.09 -3.98
C LEU A 144 35.27 -17.77 -4.53
N ARG A 145 35.41 -16.67 -5.28
CA ARG A 145 36.71 -16.12 -5.68
C ARG A 145 36.63 -14.61 -5.87
N HIS A 146 37.79 -13.98 -6.07
CA HIS A 146 37.90 -12.55 -6.43
C HIS A 146 37.25 -11.58 -5.43
N LEU A 147 37.26 -11.89 -4.13
CA LEU A 147 36.73 -10.99 -3.10
C LEU A 147 37.56 -9.70 -3.02
N ARG A 148 36.98 -8.57 -3.39
CA ARG A 148 37.69 -7.29 -3.50
C ARG A 148 36.78 -6.07 -3.35
N LEU A 149 37.38 -4.96 -2.93
CA LEU A 149 36.78 -3.62 -3.02
C LEU A 149 37.34 -2.92 -4.25
N ARG A 150 36.48 -2.29 -5.04
CA ARG A 150 36.88 -1.58 -6.26
C ARG A 150 35.99 -0.37 -6.53
N ALA A 151 36.44 0.47 -7.44
CA ALA A 151 35.57 1.47 -8.05
C ALA A 151 34.45 0.80 -8.86
N PRO A 152 33.30 1.47 -9.05
CA PRO A 152 32.27 0.99 -9.96
C PRO A 152 32.80 0.92 -11.39
N THR A 153 32.40 -0.12 -12.11
CA THR A 153 32.60 -0.19 -13.56
C THR A 153 31.79 0.91 -14.23
N ALA A 154 32.11 1.26 -15.49
CA ALA A 154 31.35 2.25 -16.24
C ALA A 154 29.85 1.88 -16.38
N ALA A 155 29.53 0.58 -16.43
CA ALA A 155 28.15 0.11 -16.47
C ALA A 155 27.44 0.28 -15.12
N GLU A 156 28.07 -0.12 -14.01
CA GLU A 156 27.51 0.07 -12.66
C GLU A 156 27.35 1.55 -12.31
N ALA A 157 28.32 2.39 -12.66
CA ALA A 157 28.26 3.83 -12.47
C ALA A 157 27.10 4.45 -13.26
N ARG A 158 26.85 3.98 -14.49
CA ARG A 158 25.70 4.40 -15.30
C ARG A 158 24.37 3.99 -14.67
N LEU A 159 24.24 2.73 -14.26
CA LEU A 159 23.03 2.24 -13.58
C LEU A 159 22.77 2.98 -12.27
N ALA A 160 23.81 3.28 -11.50
CA ALA A 160 23.71 4.11 -10.31
C ALA A 160 23.24 5.53 -10.67
N ALA A 161 23.84 6.19 -11.67
CA ALA A 161 23.42 7.51 -12.11
C ALA A 161 21.95 7.54 -12.62
N GLU A 162 21.50 6.52 -13.34
CA GLU A 162 20.11 6.38 -13.80
C GLU A 162 19.14 6.21 -12.62
N ARG A 163 19.51 5.40 -11.62
CA ARG A 163 18.75 5.25 -10.37
C ARG A 163 18.66 6.58 -9.62
N ASP A 164 19.76 7.32 -9.56
CA ASP A 164 19.86 8.60 -8.86
C ASP A 164 19.03 9.67 -9.55
N GLN A 165 19.08 9.73 -10.88
CA GLN A 165 18.22 10.59 -11.69
C GLN A 165 16.75 10.25 -11.50
N THR A 166 16.40 8.95 -11.45
CA THR A 166 15.03 8.50 -11.22
C THR A 166 14.52 8.93 -9.84
N LEU A 167 15.34 8.76 -8.79
CA LEU A 167 15.00 9.20 -7.44
C LEU A 167 14.82 10.72 -7.38
N ALA A 168 15.76 11.48 -7.96
CA ALA A 168 15.67 12.94 -8.00
C ALA A 168 14.44 13.43 -8.77
N ALA A 169 14.08 12.76 -9.88
CA ALA A 169 12.85 13.06 -10.62
C ALA A 169 11.59 12.79 -9.80
N ARG A 170 11.55 11.69 -9.03
CA ARG A 170 10.44 11.38 -8.13
C ARG A 170 10.30 12.41 -7.00
N GLU A 171 11.40 12.84 -6.40
CA GLU A 171 11.39 13.90 -5.38
C GLU A 171 10.97 15.25 -5.96
N ALA A 172 11.43 15.60 -7.16
CA ALA A 172 10.99 16.81 -7.85
C ALA A 172 9.48 16.78 -8.19
N ASP A 173 8.96 15.63 -8.62
CA ASP A 173 7.53 15.41 -8.86
C ASP A 173 6.72 15.54 -7.57
N ALA A 174 7.20 14.95 -6.46
CA ALA A 174 6.59 15.09 -5.13
C ALA A 174 6.57 16.55 -4.65
N ALA A 175 7.66 17.29 -4.84
CA ALA A 175 7.73 18.72 -4.54
C ALA A 175 6.76 19.53 -5.40
N ALA A 176 6.64 19.21 -6.69
CA ALA A 176 5.70 19.87 -7.60
C ALA A 176 4.24 19.62 -7.22
N ILE A 177 3.89 18.40 -6.79
CA ILE A 177 2.56 18.07 -6.25
C ILE A 177 2.23 18.98 -5.07
N LEU A 178 3.13 19.05 -4.08
CA LEU A 178 2.90 19.87 -2.88
C LEU A 178 2.87 21.36 -3.19
N ALA A 179 3.71 21.84 -4.12
CA ALA A 179 3.70 23.23 -4.56
C ALA A 179 2.38 23.59 -5.26
N ASP A 180 1.87 22.74 -6.16
CA ASP A 180 0.58 22.97 -6.82
C ASP A 180 -0.59 22.90 -5.82
N LEU A 181 -0.54 21.97 -4.88
CA LEU A 181 -1.57 21.80 -3.86
C LEU A 181 -1.68 23.01 -2.92
N ARG A 182 -0.54 23.54 -2.49
CA ARG A 182 -0.46 24.62 -1.48
C ARG A 182 -0.42 26.02 -2.10
N ALA A 183 -0.38 26.13 -3.42
CA ALA A 183 -0.36 27.42 -4.11
C ALA A 183 -1.63 28.23 -3.81
N GLU A 184 -1.43 29.45 -3.33
CA GLU A 184 -2.50 30.44 -3.25
C GLU A 184 -2.88 30.91 -4.66
N ARG A 185 -4.18 30.97 -4.91
CA ARG A 185 -4.70 31.30 -6.24
C ARG A 185 -5.88 32.26 -6.14
N PRO A 186 -6.01 33.19 -7.11
CA PRO A 186 -6.95 34.30 -7.01
C PRO A 186 -8.41 33.91 -7.29
N ALA A 187 -8.65 32.74 -7.91
CA ALA A 187 -9.97 32.20 -8.20
C ALA A 187 -10.20 30.86 -7.48
N ARG A 188 -11.47 30.49 -7.33
CA ARG A 188 -11.91 29.25 -6.69
C ARG A 188 -13.12 28.68 -7.41
N ILE A 189 -13.12 27.36 -7.61
CA ILE A 189 -14.33 26.59 -7.91
C ILE A 189 -14.83 26.07 -6.57
N GLU A 190 -16.02 26.51 -6.15
CA GLU A 190 -16.58 26.18 -4.84
C GLU A 190 -17.46 24.93 -4.89
N THR A 191 -18.17 24.75 -6.01
CA THR A 191 -19.05 23.61 -6.22
C THR A 191 -18.92 23.08 -7.63
N VAL A 192 -18.87 21.76 -7.72
CA VAL A 192 -19.01 20.98 -8.96
C VAL A 192 -20.17 20.01 -8.73
N HIS A 193 -21.33 20.34 -9.28
CA HIS A 193 -22.56 19.58 -9.12
C HIS A 193 -22.82 18.73 -10.37
N VAL A 194 -22.86 17.42 -10.19
CA VAL A 194 -23.11 16.45 -11.27
C VAL A 194 -24.62 16.18 -11.36
N GLY A 195 -25.24 16.62 -12.45
CA GLY A 195 -26.60 16.26 -12.82
C GLY A 195 -26.66 15.11 -13.84
N ALA A 196 -27.88 14.70 -14.20
CA ALA A 196 -28.09 13.58 -15.13
C ALA A 196 -27.49 13.83 -16.53
N ARG A 197 -27.54 15.07 -17.02
CA ARG A 197 -27.04 15.47 -18.35
C ARG A 197 -26.01 16.59 -18.34
N VAL A 198 -25.94 17.35 -17.26
CA VAL A 198 -25.17 18.60 -17.15
C VAL A 198 -24.38 18.59 -15.86
N ILE A 199 -23.16 19.12 -15.90
CA ILE A 199 -22.35 19.44 -14.73
C ILE A 199 -22.42 20.96 -14.55
N THR A 200 -22.85 21.40 -13.38
CA THR A 200 -22.89 22.83 -13.02
C THR A 200 -21.71 23.16 -12.13
N LEU A 201 -20.94 24.18 -12.50
CA LEU A 201 -19.84 24.69 -11.72
C LEU A 201 -20.14 26.10 -11.25
N ALA A 202 -19.86 26.40 -9.99
CA ALA A 202 -19.97 27.74 -9.45
C ALA A 202 -18.79 28.08 -8.53
N GLY A 203 -18.44 29.36 -8.50
CA GLY A 203 -17.34 29.86 -7.69
C GLY A 203 -17.07 31.33 -7.93
N SER A 204 -15.81 31.74 -7.76
CA SER A 204 -15.37 33.13 -7.91
C SER A 204 -14.08 33.24 -8.72
N ALA A 205 -13.99 34.22 -9.61
CA ALA A 205 -12.78 34.63 -10.30
C ALA A 205 -12.73 36.16 -10.46
N PRO A 206 -11.55 36.79 -10.34
CA PRO A 206 -11.41 38.26 -10.40
C PRO A 206 -11.52 38.82 -11.83
N ALA A 207 -11.36 37.97 -12.84
CA ALA A 207 -11.31 38.32 -14.25
C ALA A 207 -11.83 37.15 -15.10
N PRO A 208 -12.13 37.37 -16.39
CA PRO A 208 -12.47 36.29 -17.32
C PRO A 208 -11.45 35.15 -17.27
N ALA A 209 -11.96 33.92 -17.32
CA ALA A 209 -11.16 32.71 -17.16
C ALA A 209 -11.64 31.62 -18.13
N ARG A 210 -10.82 30.60 -18.32
CA ARG A 210 -11.12 29.41 -19.11
C ARG A 210 -11.31 28.23 -18.19
N LEU A 211 -12.41 27.50 -18.37
CA LEU A 211 -12.64 26.26 -17.67
C LEU A 211 -11.96 25.10 -18.40
N VAL A 212 -11.04 24.43 -17.71
CA VAL A 212 -10.25 23.32 -18.23
C VAL A 212 -10.68 22.01 -17.56
N PRO A 213 -11.07 20.99 -18.34
CA PRO A 213 -11.33 19.65 -17.83
C PRO A 213 -10.03 18.88 -17.59
N ILE A 214 -9.93 18.14 -16.49
CA ILE A 214 -8.79 17.28 -16.15
C ILE A 214 -9.30 15.85 -15.93
N PRO A 215 -8.94 14.88 -16.81
CA PRO A 215 -9.40 13.51 -16.67
C PRO A 215 -8.69 12.76 -15.52
N PRO A 216 -9.21 11.60 -15.08
CA PRO A 216 -8.66 10.85 -13.94
C PRO A 216 -7.20 10.41 -14.10
N GLU A 217 -6.75 10.12 -15.32
CA GLU A 217 -5.39 9.67 -15.64
C GLU A 217 -4.32 10.78 -15.53
N THR A 218 -4.71 12.05 -15.43
CA THR A 218 -3.79 13.18 -15.44
C THR A 218 -3.64 13.77 -14.03
N PRO A 219 -2.46 13.74 -13.40
CA PRO A 219 -2.21 14.47 -12.15
C PRO A 219 -2.48 15.96 -12.31
N SER A 220 -3.03 16.61 -11.27
CA SER A 220 -3.45 18.02 -11.36
C SER A 220 -2.29 18.97 -11.66
N HIS A 221 -1.10 18.71 -11.11
CA HIS A 221 0.11 19.52 -11.33
C HIS A 221 0.74 19.31 -12.71
N GLN A 222 0.36 18.24 -13.43
CA GLN A 222 0.82 17.93 -14.79
C GLN A 222 -0.22 18.27 -15.86
N ALA A 223 -1.42 18.71 -15.46
CA ALA A 223 -2.47 19.08 -16.40
C ALA A 223 -2.04 20.30 -17.25
N GLY A 224 -2.35 20.26 -18.54
CA GLY A 224 -2.17 21.40 -19.45
C GLY A 224 -3.43 22.25 -19.57
N ALA A 225 -3.27 23.56 -19.77
CA ALA A 225 -4.38 24.51 -19.95
C ALA A 225 -4.89 24.63 -21.40
N GLY A 226 -4.40 23.79 -22.32
CA GLY A 226 -4.68 23.90 -23.75
C GLY A 226 -6.07 23.40 -24.18
N VAL A 227 -6.74 22.59 -23.36
CA VAL A 227 -8.11 22.13 -23.62
C VAL A 227 -9.07 23.03 -22.86
N VAL A 228 -9.84 23.84 -23.57
CA VAL A 228 -10.83 24.75 -22.98
C VAL A 228 -12.22 24.20 -23.24
N GLU A 229 -13.00 23.98 -22.18
CA GLU A 229 -14.39 23.57 -22.29
C GLU A 229 -15.31 24.77 -22.54
N VAL A 230 -15.16 25.82 -21.73
CA VAL A 230 -15.98 27.03 -21.84
C VAL A 230 -15.24 28.23 -21.28
N GLU A 231 -15.48 29.39 -21.87
CA GLU A 231 -15.07 30.68 -21.33
C GLU A 231 -16.00 31.05 -20.17
N VAL A 232 -15.41 31.47 -19.05
CA VAL A 232 -16.07 31.87 -17.81
C VAL A 232 -16.00 33.38 -17.71
N GLN A 233 -17.17 34.02 -17.69
CA GLN A 233 -17.31 35.47 -17.50
C GLN A 233 -17.87 35.73 -16.09
N PRO A 234 -17.05 36.17 -15.13
CA PRO A 234 -17.53 36.48 -13.79
C PRO A 234 -18.49 37.67 -13.80
N GLY A 235 -19.60 37.54 -13.09
CA GLY A 235 -20.56 38.61 -12.85
C GLY A 235 -20.15 39.52 -11.68
N PRO A 236 -21.09 40.34 -11.16
CA PRO A 236 -20.83 41.22 -10.01
C PRO A 236 -20.22 40.47 -8.82
N GLY A 237 -19.21 41.08 -8.19
CA GLY A 237 -18.47 40.45 -7.09
C GLY A 237 -17.57 39.27 -7.51
N GLY A 238 -17.30 39.10 -8.81
CA GLY A 238 -16.45 38.04 -9.34
C GLY A 238 -17.10 36.66 -9.32
N ARG A 239 -18.42 36.55 -9.11
CA ARG A 239 -19.13 35.26 -9.05
C ARG A 239 -19.40 34.70 -10.44
N PHE A 240 -19.24 33.40 -10.63
CA PHE A 240 -19.65 32.74 -11.86
C PHE A 240 -20.50 31.51 -11.59
N ARG A 241 -21.32 31.14 -12.59
CA ARG A 241 -22.01 29.86 -12.70
C ARG A 241 -21.99 29.46 -14.16
N VAL A 242 -21.46 28.28 -14.46
CA VAL A 242 -21.41 27.72 -15.82
C VAL A 242 -21.93 26.29 -15.83
N GLU A 243 -22.47 25.89 -16.97
CA GLU A 243 -23.03 24.56 -17.20
C GLU A 243 -22.32 23.95 -18.40
N VAL A 244 -21.86 22.71 -18.23
CA VAL A 244 -21.19 21.94 -19.28
C VAL A 244 -21.84 20.57 -19.41
N PRO A 245 -21.88 19.94 -20.60
CA PRO A 245 -22.46 18.62 -20.76
C PRO A 245 -21.77 17.57 -19.87
N ARG A 246 -22.49 16.63 -19.26
CA ARG A 246 -21.85 15.49 -18.57
C ARG A 246 -21.12 14.58 -19.54
N LEU A 247 -21.71 14.36 -20.71
CA LEU A 247 -21.10 13.67 -21.84
C LEU A 247 -20.81 14.72 -22.92
N SER A 248 -19.55 14.86 -23.32
CA SER A 248 -19.19 15.79 -24.40
C SER A 248 -19.55 15.20 -25.77
N ALA A 249 -19.80 16.08 -26.75
CA ALA A 249 -20.08 15.64 -28.11
C ALA A 249 -18.89 14.82 -28.66
N GLY A 250 -19.18 13.62 -29.19
CA GLY A 250 -18.16 12.74 -29.76
C GLY A 250 -17.30 11.98 -28.75
N SER A 251 -17.53 12.13 -27.44
CA SER A 251 -16.86 11.33 -26.41
C SER A 251 -17.87 10.55 -25.57
N PRO A 252 -17.75 9.22 -25.51
CA PRO A 252 -18.60 8.39 -24.65
C PRO A 252 -18.13 8.38 -23.19
N ARG A 253 -17.09 9.14 -22.82
CA ARG A 253 -16.52 9.17 -21.46
C ARG A 253 -17.38 10.01 -20.52
N ASP A 254 -17.73 9.46 -19.37
CA ASP A 254 -18.49 10.16 -18.35
C ASP A 254 -17.62 11.16 -17.58
N ARG A 255 -17.95 12.45 -17.68
CA ARG A 255 -17.22 13.52 -17.00
C ARG A 255 -17.65 13.74 -15.55
N ALA A 256 -18.58 12.92 -15.04
CA ALA A 256 -18.98 12.92 -13.63
C ALA A 256 -17.86 12.55 -12.65
N VAL A 257 -16.73 12.05 -13.14
CA VAL A 257 -15.54 11.71 -12.34
C VAL A 257 -14.32 12.55 -12.74
N TRP A 258 -14.52 13.67 -13.44
CA TRP A 258 -13.42 14.54 -13.89
C TRP A 258 -13.24 15.72 -12.93
N ARG A 259 -12.01 16.22 -12.87
CA ARG A 259 -11.69 17.48 -12.20
C ARG A 259 -11.86 18.64 -13.16
N TRP A 260 -12.02 19.82 -12.59
CA TRP A 260 -12.14 21.07 -13.33
C TRP A 260 -11.23 22.13 -12.75
N ARG A 261 -10.68 22.99 -13.59
CA ARG A 261 -9.73 24.03 -13.17
C ARG A 261 -9.86 25.29 -14.01
N LEU A 262 -9.67 26.45 -13.40
CA LEU A 262 -9.68 27.74 -14.10
C LEU A 262 -8.27 28.16 -14.51
N ALA A 263 -8.10 28.62 -15.76
CA ALA A 263 -6.89 29.25 -16.27
C ALA A 263 -7.19 30.64 -16.87
N ASP A 264 -6.19 31.49 -17.02
CA ASP A 264 -6.31 32.73 -17.81
C ASP A 264 -6.09 32.48 -19.32
N ALA A 265 -6.09 33.56 -20.11
CA ALA A 265 -5.87 33.49 -21.56
C ALA A 265 -4.46 32.99 -21.95
N ASP A 266 -3.47 33.19 -21.07
CA ASP A 266 -2.07 32.76 -21.25
C ASP A 266 -1.84 31.32 -20.76
N GLY A 267 -2.87 30.68 -20.20
CA GLY A 267 -2.80 29.32 -19.66
C GLY A 267 -2.24 29.24 -18.23
N ARG A 268 -2.15 30.36 -17.50
CA ARG A 268 -1.76 30.35 -16.07
C ARG A 268 -2.94 29.92 -15.21
N TRP A 269 -2.69 29.02 -14.26
CA TRP A 269 -3.73 28.50 -13.37
C TRP A 269 -4.23 29.55 -12.37
N LEU A 270 -5.53 29.86 -12.44
CA LEU A 270 -6.20 30.80 -11.55
C LEU A 270 -6.86 30.14 -10.33
N SER A 271 -7.02 28.82 -10.32
CA SER A 271 -7.62 28.06 -9.22
C SER A 271 -6.97 26.68 -9.04
N ALA A 272 -7.19 26.06 -7.88
CA ALA A 272 -6.91 24.64 -7.70
C ALA A 272 -7.84 23.80 -8.60
N ALA A 273 -7.42 22.58 -8.91
CA ALA A 273 -8.36 21.63 -9.49
C ALA A 273 -9.48 21.32 -8.49
N ALA A 274 -10.69 21.08 -8.98
CA ALA A 274 -11.85 20.79 -8.15
C ALA A 274 -12.51 19.50 -8.61
N TRP A 275 -12.67 18.55 -7.69
CA TRP A 275 -13.47 17.35 -7.89
C TRP A 275 -14.97 17.65 -7.78
N PRO A 276 -15.83 16.76 -8.33
CA PRO A 276 -17.25 16.71 -8.03
C PRO A 276 -17.50 16.69 -6.52
N GLY A 277 -18.27 17.65 -6.01
CA GLY A 277 -18.63 17.73 -4.58
C GLY A 277 -20.07 17.33 -4.30
N VAL A 278 -20.94 17.38 -5.30
CA VAL A 278 -22.38 17.12 -5.16
C VAL A 278 -22.84 16.23 -6.31
N ILE A 279 -23.53 15.14 -5.99
CA ILE A 279 -24.25 14.31 -6.95
C ILE A 279 -25.73 14.64 -6.83
N GLY A 280 -26.35 15.03 -7.95
CA GLY A 280 -27.76 15.40 -7.98
C GLY A 280 -28.67 14.20 -7.69
N PRO A 281 -29.86 14.41 -7.09
CA PRO A 281 -30.77 13.33 -6.71
C PRO A 281 -31.30 12.54 -7.91
N ALA A 282 -31.29 13.12 -9.12
CA ALA A 282 -31.67 12.43 -10.36
C ALA A 282 -30.54 11.57 -10.96
N VAL A 283 -29.36 11.52 -10.34
CA VAL A 283 -28.20 10.74 -10.80
C VAL A 283 -28.11 9.41 -10.05
N ALA A 284 -28.09 9.47 -8.71
CA ALA A 284 -27.98 8.28 -7.86
C ALA A 284 -29.34 7.56 -7.71
N ARG A 285 -29.29 6.29 -7.32
CA ARG A 285 -30.50 5.49 -7.02
C ARG A 285 -31.06 5.86 -5.64
N ALA A 286 -32.32 5.52 -5.38
CA ALA A 286 -32.99 5.78 -4.12
C ALA A 286 -32.72 4.67 -3.10
N LEU A 287 -31.45 4.46 -2.73
CA LEU A 287 -31.06 3.46 -1.75
C LEU A 287 -31.02 4.05 -0.33
N PRO A 288 -31.50 3.33 0.70
CA PRO A 288 -31.46 3.81 2.08
C PRO A 288 -30.05 3.72 2.66
N ARG A 289 -29.73 4.53 3.68
CA ARG A 289 -28.52 4.32 4.50
C ARG A 289 -28.62 2.99 5.24
N LEU A 290 -27.54 2.21 5.26
CA LEU A 290 -27.46 1.01 6.09
C LEU A 290 -26.92 1.36 7.48
N GLU A 291 -27.52 0.78 8.51
CA GLU A 291 -27.14 0.95 9.92
C GLU A 291 -27.07 -0.41 10.60
N ALA A 292 -26.25 -0.50 11.64
CA ALA A 292 -26.05 -1.71 12.42
C ALA A 292 -26.17 -1.40 13.92
N PRO A 293 -26.77 -2.32 14.72
CA PRO A 293 -26.96 -2.10 16.16
C PRO A 293 -25.66 -2.24 16.97
N HIS A 294 -24.61 -2.82 16.39
CA HIS A 294 -23.33 -3.05 17.06
C HIS A 294 -22.19 -3.23 16.05
N GLN A 295 -20.95 -3.06 16.51
CA GLN A 295 -19.74 -3.11 15.68
C GLN A 295 -19.34 -4.52 15.20
N LYS A 296 -19.89 -5.59 15.79
CA LYS A 296 -19.42 -6.99 15.57
C LYS A 296 -19.53 -7.44 14.11
N GLY A 297 -18.40 -7.84 13.51
CA GLY A 297 -18.28 -8.31 12.13
C GLY A 297 -17.08 -9.21 11.88
N ILE A 298 -16.88 -9.70 10.66
CA ILE A 298 -15.82 -10.68 10.36
C ILE A 298 -15.41 -10.63 8.88
N GLY A 299 -14.16 -10.96 8.59
CA GLY A 299 -13.74 -11.27 7.22
C GLY A 299 -14.38 -12.58 6.76
N VAL A 300 -15.32 -12.51 5.81
CA VAL A 300 -16.11 -13.67 5.43
C VAL A 300 -15.40 -14.50 4.34
N PRO A 301 -15.44 -15.84 4.42
CA PRO A 301 -15.11 -16.67 3.27
C PRO A 301 -16.18 -16.50 2.17
N PRO A 302 -15.94 -16.99 0.95
CA PRO A 302 -17.01 -17.14 -0.03
C PRO A 302 -18.17 -17.95 0.55
N LEU A 303 -19.38 -17.39 0.50
CA LEU A 303 -20.58 -18.03 1.03
C LEU A 303 -21.42 -18.61 -0.11
N SER A 304 -21.97 -19.82 0.10
CA SER A 304 -22.84 -20.51 -0.85
C SER A 304 -24.23 -20.84 -0.28
N ASP A 305 -24.41 -20.74 1.03
CA ASP A 305 -25.64 -21.14 1.72
C ASP A 305 -26.09 -20.12 2.79
N ALA A 306 -27.41 -19.93 2.91
CA ALA A 306 -28.03 -19.03 3.88
C ALA A 306 -28.06 -19.60 5.32
N GLY A 307 -27.84 -20.91 5.46
CA GLY A 307 -27.67 -21.62 6.72
C GLY A 307 -26.22 -21.71 7.21
N HIS A 308 -25.28 -21.02 6.56
CA HIS A 308 -23.88 -21.04 6.96
C HIS A 308 -23.70 -20.58 8.42
N GLU A 309 -22.98 -21.37 9.22
CA GLU A 309 -22.81 -21.19 10.67
C GLU A 309 -22.21 -19.83 11.07
N ILE A 310 -21.51 -19.15 10.15
CA ILE A 310 -21.00 -17.78 10.37
C ILE A 310 -22.11 -16.80 10.83
N PHE A 311 -23.36 -17.04 10.43
CA PHE A 311 -24.48 -16.21 10.85
C PHE A 311 -24.91 -16.46 12.30
N ASP A 312 -24.57 -17.61 12.88
CA ASP A 312 -24.80 -17.90 14.31
C ASP A 312 -23.96 -17.00 15.22
N LEU A 313 -22.88 -16.42 14.69
CA LEU A 313 -22.05 -15.44 15.40
C LEU A 313 -22.79 -14.11 15.62
N GLY A 314 -23.93 -13.87 14.97
CA GLY A 314 -24.70 -12.64 15.12
C GLY A 314 -24.00 -11.40 14.56
N ILE A 315 -23.20 -11.56 13.50
CA ILE A 315 -22.49 -10.46 12.85
C ILE A 315 -23.45 -9.45 12.20
N ARG A 316 -23.01 -8.19 12.11
CA ARG A 316 -23.71 -7.10 11.37
C ARG A 316 -22.79 -6.34 10.42
N HIS A 317 -21.51 -6.68 10.40
CA HIS A 317 -20.54 -6.18 9.42
C HIS A 317 -19.74 -7.33 8.82
N ALA A 318 -19.33 -7.19 7.57
CA ALA A 318 -18.48 -8.16 6.90
C ALA A 318 -17.48 -7.46 5.96
N THR A 319 -16.23 -7.94 5.93
CA THR A 319 -15.27 -7.59 4.89
C THR A 319 -15.24 -8.66 3.81
N VAL A 320 -15.18 -8.23 2.54
CA VAL A 320 -15.03 -9.09 1.37
C VAL A 320 -13.86 -8.59 0.54
N ASN A 321 -12.86 -9.46 0.31
CA ASN A 321 -11.72 -9.13 -0.54
C ASN A 321 -12.07 -9.32 -2.01
N ILE A 322 -11.79 -8.30 -2.84
CA ILE A 322 -12.12 -8.30 -4.26
C ILE A 322 -10.88 -7.98 -5.07
N VAL A 323 -10.34 -8.99 -5.75
CA VAL A 323 -9.25 -8.81 -6.71
C VAL A 323 -9.85 -8.27 -8.02
N VAL A 324 -9.83 -6.95 -8.22
CA VAL A 324 -10.56 -6.31 -9.33
C VAL A 324 -10.09 -6.78 -10.71
N SER A 325 -8.81 -7.18 -10.83
CA SER A 325 -8.26 -7.76 -12.05
C SER A 325 -8.78 -9.16 -12.40
N SER A 326 -9.50 -9.82 -11.48
CA SER A 326 -10.18 -11.10 -11.75
C SER A 326 -11.58 -10.92 -12.33
N LEU A 327 -12.16 -9.71 -12.24
CA LEU A 327 -13.53 -9.40 -12.65
C LEU A 327 -13.63 -8.82 -14.05
N LEU A 328 -12.64 -7.99 -14.46
CA LEU A 328 -12.65 -7.31 -15.76
C LEU A 328 -11.25 -7.28 -16.38
N ARG A 329 -11.18 -7.48 -17.70
CA ARG A 329 -9.94 -7.40 -18.49
C ARG A 329 -10.15 -6.66 -19.82
N ALA A 330 -9.05 -6.19 -20.41
CA ALA A 330 -9.05 -5.42 -21.65
C ALA A 330 -9.09 -6.27 -22.93
N ALA A 331 -8.74 -7.57 -22.86
CA ALA A 331 -8.61 -8.45 -24.02
C ALA A 331 -9.45 -9.72 -23.85
N PRO A 332 -9.96 -10.34 -24.92
CA PRO A 332 -10.78 -11.54 -24.84
C PRO A 332 -10.02 -12.72 -24.23
N ALA A 333 -10.74 -13.62 -23.57
CA ALA A 333 -10.24 -14.91 -23.10
C ALA A 333 -11.38 -15.92 -22.91
N PRO A 334 -11.11 -17.23 -22.93
CA PRO A 334 -12.12 -18.26 -22.65
C PRO A 334 -12.82 -18.04 -21.31
N GLY A 335 -14.16 -18.05 -21.31
CA GLY A 335 -14.97 -17.82 -20.12
C GLY A 335 -15.18 -16.35 -19.73
N TRP A 336 -14.75 -15.40 -20.57
CA TRP A 336 -14.96 -13.97 -20.37
C TRP A 336 -15.90 -13.41 -21.43
N GLU A 337 -16.91 -12.65 -21.02
CA GLU A 337 -17.98 -12.14 -21.88
C GLU A 337 -17.73 -10.68 -22.28
N PRO A 338 -17.97 -10.27 -23.54
CA PRO A 338 -17.84 -8.88 -23.96
C PRO A 338 -18.84 -7.99 -23.20
N TRP A 339 -18.38 -6.81 -22.79
CA TRP A 339 -19.17 -5.80 -22.10
C TRP A 339 -18.71 -4.40 -22.54
N GLU A 340 -19.64 -3.59 -23.03
CA GLU A 340 -19.35 -2.24 -23.51
C GLU A 340 -19.41 -1.21 -22.38
N PHE A 341 -18.39 -0.36 -22.30
CA PHE A 341 -18.34 0.73 -21.36
C PHE A 341 -17.58 1.92 -21.94
N GLU A 342 -18.21 3.09 -21.93
CA GLU A 342 -17.67 4.34 -22.48
C GLU A 342 -17.05 4.16 -23.88
N GLY A 343 -17.73 3.42 -24.76
CA GLY A 343 -17.28 3.17 -26.14
C GLY A 343 -16.03 2.29 -26.27
N ARG A 344 -15.68 1.50 -25.25
CA ARG A 344 -14.71 0.42 -25.34
C ARG A 344 -15.36 -0.90 -24.97
N VAL A 345 -14.93 -1.98 -25.63
CA VAL A 345 -15.30 -3.35 -25.25
C VAL A 345 -14.28 -3.86 -24.24
N TYR A 346 -14.77 -4.20 -23.05
CA TYR A 346 -14.05 -4.95 -22.05
C TYR A 346 -14.61 -6.37 -21.98
N TYR A 347 -13.97 -7.24 -21.21
CA TYR A 347 -14.43 -8.60 -21.03
C TYR A 347 -14.60 -8.87 -19.54
N LYS A 348 -15.82 -9.23 -19.13
CA LYS A 348 -16.19 -9.50 -17.73
C LYS A 348 -16.14 -10.99 -17.42
N ASN A 349 -15.74 -11.34 -16.21
CA ASN A 349 -15.75 -12.71 -15.70
C ASN A 349 -17.04 -12.95 -14.91
N GLU A 350 -18.11 -13.36 -15.62
CA GLU A 350 -19.43 -13.54 -15.00
C GLU A 350 -19.40 -14.59 -13.88
N ARG A 351 -18.59 -15.64 -14.00
CA ARG A 351 -18.43 -16.65 -12.95
C ARG A 351 -17.89 -16.06 -11.65
N ALA A 352 -16.86 -15.21 -11.73
CA ALA A 352 -16.30 -14.55 -10.55
C ALA A 352 -17.30 -13.55 -9.94
N LEU A 353 -18.01 -12.80 -10.77
CA LEU A 353 -19.08 -11.90 -10.33
C LEU A 353 -20.18 -12.66 -9.57
N LEU A 354 -20.68 -13.77 -10.11
CA LEU A 354 -21.72 -14.58 -9.47
C LEU A 354 -21.30 -15.15 -8.11
N GLY A 355 -20.02 -15.47 -7.93
CA GLY A 355 -19.47 -15.88 -6.63
C GLY A 355 -19.58 -14.76 -5.58
N HIS A 356 -19.23 -13.53 -5.96
CA HIS A 356 -19.40 -12.37 -5.09
C HIS A 356 -20.89 -12.04 -4.87
N ASP A 357 -21.72 -12.07 -5.91
CA ASP A 357 -23.16 -11.80 -5.79
C ASP A 357 -23.82 -12.74 -4.79
N THR A 358 -23.47 -14.03 -4.82
CA THR A 358 -24.01 -15.02 -3.88
C THR A 358 -23.65 -14.63 -2.45
N THR A 359 -22.38 -14.31 -2.19
CA THR A 359 -21.92 -13.87 -0.87
C THR A 359 -22.63 -12.58 -0.43
N LEU A 360 -22.63 -11.55 -1.27
CA LEU A 360 -23.21 -10.24 -0.96
C LEU A 360 -24.73 -10.29 -0.76
N ARG A 361 -25.44 -11.12 -1.54
CA ARG A 361 -26.88 -11.34 -1.37
C ARG A 361 -27.17 -12.00 -0.01
N LEU A 362 -26.43 -13.06 0.34
CA LEU A 362 -26.59 -13.73 1.64
C LEU A 362 -26.31 -12.79 2.82
N LEU A 363 -25.29 -11.94 2.70
CA LEU A 363 -25.02 -10.89 3.70
C LEU A 363 -26.19 -9.90 3.81
N ALA A 364 -26.71 -9.42 2.68
CA ALA A 364 -27.83 -8.48 2.64
C ALA A 364 -29.12 -9.08 3.23
N GLU A 365 -29.43 -10.35 2.92
CA GLU A 365 -30.57 -11.09 3.48
C GLU A 365 -30.50 -11.21 5.01
N LYS A 366 -29.29 -11.27 5.57
CA LYS A 366 -29.03 -11.30 7.02
C LYS A 366 -28.78 -9.91 7.62
N GLN A 367 -29.03 -8.84 6.86
CA GLN A 367 -28.83 -7.44 7.26
C GLN A 367 -27.40 -7.15 7.73
N VAL A 368 -26.42 -7.75 7.07
CA VAL A 368 -24.99 -7.53 7.31
C VAL A 368 -24.46 -6.48 6.33
N ILE A 369 -23.81 -5.44 6.84
CA ILE A 369 -23.20 -4.38 6.03
C ILE A 369 -21.89 -4.89 5.43
N ALA A 370 -21.80 -4.97 4.11
CA ALA A 370 -20.61 -5.40 3.41
C ALA A 370 -19.65 -4.24 3.12
N SER A 371 -18.37 -4.46 3.44
CA SER A 371 -17.24 -3.58 3.13
C SER A 371 -16.27 -4.30 2.17
N ALA A 372 -16.10 -3.79 0.96
CA ALA A 372 -15.26 -4.41 -0.06
C ALA A 372 -13.83 -3.88 -0.01
N ILE A 373 -12.83 -4.75 0.17
CA ILE A 373 -11.41 -4.40 0.06
C ILE A 373 -10.96 -4.59 -1.39
N LEU A 374 -10.54 -3.50 -2.04
CA LEU A 374 -10.25 -3.46 -3.47
C LEU A 374 -8.79 -3.74 -3.78
N LEU A 375 -8.49 -4.90 -4.37
CA LEU A 375 -7.13 -5.38 -4.58
C LEU A 375 -6.78 -5.43 -6.07
N VAL A 376 -5.63 -4.88 -6.47
CA VAL A 376 -5.09 -5.06 -7.83
C VAL A 376 -3.94 -6.05 -7.75
N SER A 377 -4.12 -7.25 -8.29
CA SER A 377 -3.06 -8.28 -8.26
C SER A 377 -1.80 -7.77 -8.97
N ASN A 378 -0.65 -7.86 -8.31
CA ASN A 378 0.66 -7.58 -8.92
C ASN A 378 1.23 -8.81 -9.66
N GLY A 379 0.39 -9.78 -10.00
CA GLY A 379 0.82 -11.01 -10.65
C GLY A 379 1.57 -10.75 -11.96
N ARG A 380 2.72 -11.42 -12.11
CA ARG A 380 3.61 -11.30 -13.28
C ARG A 380 3.61 -12.56 -14.13
N ALA A 381 3.82 -12.39 -15.43
CA ALA A 381 4.14 -13.47 -16.37
C ALA A 381 5.61 -13.91 -16.16
N ALA A 382 6.01 -15.00 -16.83
CA ALA A 382 7.36 -15.57 -16.67
C ALA A 382 8.48 -14.62 -17.12
N ASP A 383 8.18 -13.70 -18.02
CA ASP A 383 9.06 -12.63 -18.50
C ASP A 383 9.08 -11.39 -17.56
N GLY A 384 8.36 -11.43 -16.45
CA GLY A 384 8.25 -10.32 -15.49
C GLY A 384 7.19 -9.26 -15.85
N ALA A 385 6.55 -9.36 -17.02
CA ALA A 385 5.50 -8.41 -17.42
C ALA A 385 4.26 -8.54 -16.52
N PRO A 386 3.59 -7.44 -16.15
CA PRO A 386 2.36 -7.52 -15.38
C PRO A 386 1.24 -8.18 -16.17
N ARG A 387 0.50 -9.09 -15.51
CA ARG A 387 -0.63 -9.83 -16.12
C ARG A 387 -1.86 -8.96 -16.38
N SER A 388 -1.93 -7.80 -15.76
CA SER A 388 -3.00 -6.82 -15.93
C SER A 388 -2.41 -5.43 -16.16
N PRO A 389 -2.93 -4.64 -17.11
CA PRO A 389 -2.50 -3.26 -17.29
C PRO A 389 -2.89 -2.36 -16.10
N MET A 390 -3.77 -2.83 -15.20
CA MET A 390 -4.07 -2.11 -13.94
C MET A 390 -2.90 -2.09 -12.96
N VAL A 391 -1.86 -2.90 -13.15
CA VAL A 391 -0.65 -2.86 -12.31
C VAL A 391 0.13 -1.59 -12.61
N HIS A 392 0.49 -0.82 -11.58
CA HIS A 392 1.27 0.40 -11.74
C HIS A 392 2.63 0.09 -12.41
N PRO A 393 3.09 0.89 -13.39
CA PRO A 393 4.30 0.58 -14.15
C PRO A 393 5.56 0.53 -13.27
N GLU A 394 5.60 1.31 -12.19
CA GLU A 394 6.71 1.32 -11.23
C GLU A 394 6.57 0.29 -10.10
N ALA A 395 5.51 -0.54 -10.12
CA ALA A 395 5.36 -1.58 -9.12
C ALA A 395 6.46 -2.64 -9.25
N GLU A 396 7.11 -2.94 -8.12
CA GLU A 396 8.18 -3.93 -8.01
C GLU A 396 7.58 -5.35 -7.94
N PRO A 397 8.26 -6.38 -8.47
CA PRO A 397 7.77 -7.77 -8.44
C PRO A 397 7.53 -8.34 -7.03
N ARG A 398 8.17 -7.78 -5.99
CA ARG A 398 8.05 -8.27 -4.61
C ARG A 398 6.70 -7.98 -3.95
N GLY A 399 5.94 -7.01 -4.46
CA GLY A 399 4.61 -6.69 -3.91
C GLY A 399 3.58 -7.75 -4.28
N ILE A 400 2.65 -8.05 -3.37
CA ILE A 400 1.54 -8.98 -3.60
C ILE A 400 0.45 -8.29 -4.44
N TYR A 401 0.14 -7.04 -4.09
CA TYR A 401 -0.77 -6.18 -4.83
C TYR A 401 -0.08 -4.88 -5.24
N SER A 402 -0.65 -4.22 -6.25
CA SER A 402 -0.19 -2.94 -6.78
C SER A 402 -1.21 -1.85 -6.48
N ILE A 403 -0.76 -0.59 -6.40
CA ILE A 403 -1.67 0.54 -6.58
C ILE A 403 -2.21 0.52 -8.03
N PRO A 404 -3.45 0.94 -8.32
CA PRO A 404 -3.94 0.97 -9.69
C PRO A 404 -3.11 1.90 -10.58
N ASN A 405 -2.86 1.47 -11.81
CA ASN A 405 -2.21 2.26 -12.83
C ASN A 405 -3.13 3.37 -13.34
N LEU A 406 -2.91 4.57 -12.83
CA LEU A 406 -3.59 5.78 -13.26
C LEU A 406 -2.64 6.72 -14.02
N SER A 407 -1.50 6.25 -14.52
CA SER A 407 -0.52 7.10 -15.20
C SER A 407 -0.77 7.22 -16.71
N ALA A 408 -1.78 6.52 -17.24
CA ALA A 408 -2.15 6.55 -18.65
C ALA A 408 -3.65 6.28 -18.84
N GLU A 409 -4.24 6.76 -19.95
CA GLU A 409 -5.68 6.66 -20.22
C GLU A 409 -6.17 5.20 -20.21
N THR A 410 -5.56 4.31 -21.00
CA THR A 410 -6.05 2.93 -21.15
C THR A 410 -6.18 2.17 -19.82
N PRO A 411 -5.16 2.11 -18.95
CA PRO A 411 -5.29 1.43 -17.67
C PRO A 411 -6.21 2.16 -16.69
N ALA A 412 -6.22 3.50 -16.67
CA ALA A 412 -7.14 4.27 -15.83
C ALA A 412 -8.60 4.02 -16.21
N ARG A 413 -8.89 3.93 -17.51
CA ARG A 413 -10.23 3.58 -18.02
C ARG A 413 -10.63 2.15 -17.68
N LEU A 414 -9.70 1.19 -17.73
CA LEU A 414 -9.99 -0.18 -17.28
C LEU A 414 -10.31 -0.22 -15.77
N TYR A 415 -9.57 0.51 -14.95
CA TYR A 415 -9.87 0.61 -13.52
C TYR A 415 -11.22 1.30 -13.26
N ARG A 416 -11.53 2.40 -13.96
CA ARG A 416 -12.86 3.04 -13.93
C ARG A 416 -13.97 2.09 -14.35
N ALA A 417 -13.74 1.26 -15.37
CA ALA A 417 -14.71 0.31 -15.90
C ALA A 417 -15.06 -0.78 -14.88
N VAL A 418 -14.05 -1.36 -14.19
CA VAL A 418 -14.33 -2.37 -13.15
C VAL A 418 -15.00 -1.76 -11.92
N LEU A 419 -14.62 -0.54 -11.52
CA LEU A 419 -15.34 0.20 -10.46
C LEU A 419 -16.80 0.45 -10.85
N HIS A 420 -17.07 0.79 -12.11
CA HIS A 420 -18.44 0.95 -12.62
C HIS A 420 -19.25 -0.32 -12.48
N LEU A 421 -18.69 -1.41 -13.02
CA LEU A 421 -19.33 -2.71 -13.10
C LEU A 421 -19.72 -3.19 -11.70
N MET A 422 -18.81 -3.06 -10.72
CA MET A 422 -19.06 -3.40 -9.32
C MET A 422 -20.13 -2.50 -8.70
N ALA A 423 -19.99 -1.18 -8.81
CA ALA A 423 -20.90 -0.23 -8.19
C ALA A 423 -22.32 -0.32 -8.77
N GLU A 424 -22.46 -0.45 -10.09
CA GLU A 424 -23.75 -0.62 -10.76
C GLU A 424 -24.43 -1.92 -10.31
N ARG A 425 -23.67 -3.03 -10.30
CA ARG A 425 -24.19 -4.36 -10.00
C ARG A 425 -24.59 -4.52 -8.54
N TRP A 426 -23.76 -4.05 -7.60
CA TRP A 426 -23.98 -4.19 -6.15
C TRP A 426 -24.60 -2.95 -5.51
N SER A 427 -25.40 -2.22 -6.28
CA SER A 427 -26.25 -1.13 -5.79
C SER A 427 -27.65 -1.20 -6.41
N ARG A 428 -28.10 -2.37 -6.90
CA ARG A 428 -29.43 -2.48 -7.51
C ARG A 428 -30.52 -2.30 -6.45
N GLU A 429 -31.56 -1.55 -6.79
CA GLU A 429 -32.69 -1.29 -5.88
C GLU A 429 -33.48 -2.55 -5.55
N ASP A 430 -33.52 -3.52 -6.47
CA ASP A 430 -34.14 -4.84 -6.26
C ASP A 430 -33.27 -5.79 -5.40
N GLY A 431 -32.04 -5.40 -5.05
CA GLY A 431 -31.14 -6.20 -4.24
C GLY A 431 -30.63 -7.49 -4.89
N ALA A 432 -30.82 -7.69 -6.21
CA ALA A 432 -30.61 -8.98 -6.88
C ALA A 432 -29.18 -9.56 -6.75
N HIS A 433 -28.18 -8.71 -6.51
CA HIS A 433 -26.77 -9.10 -6.37
C HIS A 433 -26.17 -8.71 -5.01
N GLY A 434 -27.01 -8.39 -4.02
CA GLY A 434 -26.57 -7.82 -2.75
C GLY A 434 -26.15 -6.35 -2.88
N ARG A 435 -25.45 -5.85 -1.85
CA ARG A 435 -25.06 -4.44 -1.77
C ARG A 435 -23.69 -4.23 -1.13
N VAL A 436 -22.90 -3.30 -1.68
CA VAL A 436 -21.65 -2.81 -1.07
C VAL A 436 -21.77 -1.30 -0.83
N THR A 437 -21.64 -0.87 0.42
CA THR A 437 -21.70 0.57 0.78
C THR A 437 -20.35 1.15 1.18
N ASN A 438 -19.44 0.31 1.71
CA ASN A 438 -18.11 0.74 2.13
C ASN A 438 -17.06 0.14 1.19
N TRP A 439 -16.19 0.99 0.65
CA TRP A 439 -15.14 0.61 -0.29
C TRP A 439 -13.77 0.90 0.32
N ILE A 440 -13.08 -0.14 0.79
CA ILE A 440 -11.78 -0.03 1.41
C ILE A 440 -10.71 -0.02 0.30
N LEU A 441 -9.91 1.05 0.29
CA LEU A 441 -8.94 1.34 -0.74
C LEU A 441 -7.68 0.52 -0.50
N HIS A 442 -7.59 -0.61 -1.22
CA HIS A 442 -6.42 -1.49 -1.19
C HIS A 442 -6.16 -2.04 0.22
N ASN A 443 -5.04 -2.72 0.42
CA ASN A 443 -4.67 -3.28 1.72
C ASN A 443 -3.43 -2.58 2.27
N GLU A 444 -3.47 -2.20 3.54
CA GLU A 444 -2.34 -1.67 4.31
C GLU A 444 -1.45 -0.72 3.50
N VAL A 445 -2.01 0.41 3.06
CA VAL A 445 -1.33 1.31 2.13
C VAL A 445 -0.06 1.93 2.73
N ASP A 446 0.10 1.91 4.04
CA ASP A 446 1.33 2.29 4.74
C ASP A 446 2.45 1.26 4.59
N GLN A 447 2.11 -0.01 4.35
CA GLN A 447 3.03 -1.08 3.94
C GLN A 447 3.05 -1.24 2.42
N ALA A 448 3.17 -0.11 1.72
CA ALA A 448 3.05 0.00 0.27
C ALA A 448 3.87 -1.04 -0.50
N ALA A 449 5.14 -1.27 -0.11
CA ALA A 449 5.99 -2.24 -0.79
C ALA A 449 5.43 -3.67 -0.85
N THR A 450 4.69 -4.09 0.16
CA THR A 450 4.13 -5.45 0.23
C THR A 450 2.71 -5.47 -0.31
N TRP A 451 1.86 -4.56 0.16
CA TRP A 451 0.42 -4.71 0.02
C TRP A 451 -0.25 -3.74 -0.95
N THR A 452 0.39 -2.65 -1.37
CA THR A 452 -0.16 -1.70 -2.36
C THR A 452 0.99 -1.04 -3.13
N ASN A 453 1.70 -1.84 -3.93
CA ASN A 453 3.02 -1.51 -4.44
C ASN A 453 2.99 -0.54 -5.64
N MET A 454 3.83 0.49 -5.55
CA MET A 454 4.17 1.47 -6.59
C MET A 454 5.69 1.66 -6.71
N GLY A 455 6.47 0.72 -6.18
CA GLY A 455 7.91 0.86 -5.95
C GLY A 455 8.24 1.82 -4.79
N ALA A 456 9.53 2.07 -4.54
CA ALA A 456 9.96 3.09 -3.58
C ALA A 456 9.61 4.51 -4.05
N GLN A 457 8.71 5.18 -3.32
CA GLN A 457 8.20 6.50 -3.67
C GLN A 457 8.29 7.51 -2.51
N PRO A 458 8.52 8.81 -2.79
CA PRO A 458 8.23 9.87 -1.83
C PRO A 458 6.73 9.87 -1.48
N LEU A 459 6.41 10.22 -0.23
CA LEU A 459 5.05 10.09 0.31
C LEU A 459 4.00 10.86 -0.53
N ALA A 460 4.28 12.11 -0.91
CA ALA A 460 3.33 12.94 -1.66
C ALA A 460 2.98 12.35 -3.02
N ARG A 461 3.95 11.74 -3.72
CA ARG A 461 3.74 11.09 -5.01
C ARG A 461 2.88 9.83 -4.88
N TYR A 462 3.14 9.02 -3.85
CA TYR A 462 2.33 7.85 -3.53
C TYR A 462 0.88 8.23 -3.21
N LEU A 463 0.69 9.22 -2.33
CA LEU A 463 -0.63 9.70 -1.93
C LEU A 463 -1.40 10.40 -3.04
N GLU A 464 -0.73 11.05 -4.00
CA GLU A 464 -1.40 11.62 -5.18
C GLU A 464 -2.14 10.53 -5.97
N THR A 465 -1.46 9.40 -6.22
CA THR A 465 -2.04 8.27 -6.96
C THR A 465 -3.14 7.60 -6.13
N LEU A 466 -2.92 7.44 -4.82
CA LEU A 466 -3.93 6.89 -3.90
C LEU A 466 -5.17 7.80 -3.81
N MET A 467 -5.00 9.12 -3.77
CA MET A 467 -6.10 10.09 -3.74
C MET A 467 -6.93 10.02 -5.01
N ARG A 468 -6.30 9.93 -6.20
CA ARG A 468 -7.04 9.73 -7.45
C ARG A 468 -7.79 8.40 -7.47
N SER A 469 -7.20 7.32 -6.94
CA SER A 469 -7.88 6.02 -6.76
C SER A 469 -9.10 6.15 -5.84
N ALA A 470 -8.95 6.85 -4.71
CA ALA A 470 -9.99 7.14 -3.74
C ALA A 470 -11.16 7.92 -4.36
N ARG A 471 -10.85 9.00 -5.07
CA ARG A 471 -11.82 9.86 -5.76
C ARG A 471 -12.56 9.11 -6.84
N LEU A 472 -11.85 8.35 -7.66
CA LEU A 472 -12.47 7.58 -8.73
C LEU A 472 -13.42 6.53 -8.18
N THR A 473 -13.03 5.83 -7.11
CA THR A 473 -13.88 4.86 -6.40
C THR A 473 -15.10 5.54 -5.80
N HIS A 474 -14.91 6.60 -5.00
CA HIS A 474 -15.98 7.32 -4.32
C HIS A 474 -16.99 7.91 -5.32
N HIS A 475 -16.51 8.68 -6.29
CA HIS A 475 -17.40 9.33 -7.26
C HIS A 475 -18.11 8.31 -8.14
N THR A 476 -17.45 7.23 -8.56
CA THR A 476 -18.11 6.15 -9.33
C THR A 476 -19.21 5.48 -8.52
N ALA A 477 -18.92 5.11 -7.27
CA ALA A 477 -19.91 4.46 -6.40
C ALA A 477 -21.10 5.39 -6.09
N ARG A 478 -20.83 6.69 -5.88
CA ARG A 478 -21.85 7.72 -5.64
C ARG A 478 -22.77 8.01 -6.82
N LEU A 479 -22.43 7.57 -8.04
CA LEU A 479 -23.37 7.60 -9.16
C LEU A 479 -24.52 6.59 -9.00
N PHE A 480 -24.39 5.61 -8.10
CA PHE A 480 -25.37 4.56 -7.89
C PHE A 480 -25.90 4.56 -6.47
N ASP A 481 -25.04 4.68 -5.46
CA ASP A 481 -25.43 4.64 -4.05
C ASP A 481 -25.09 5.97 -3.36
N PRO A 482 -26.09 6.77 -2.93
CA PRO A 482 -25.89 8.04 -2.25
C PRO A 482 -25.36 7.89 -0.81
N HIS A 483 -25.03 6.67 -0.38
CA HIS A 483 -24.40 6.39 0.91
C HIS A 483 -23.05 5.68 0.75
N ALA A 484 -22.53 5.56 -0.47
CA ALA A 484 -21.21 4.98 -0.71
C ALA A 484 -20.09 5.82 -0.08
N ARG A 485 -19.18 5.16 0.63
CA ARG A 485 -18.01 5.76 1.30
C ARG A 485 -16.74 5.01 0.95
N VAL A 486 -15.61 5.70 0.99
CA VAL A 486 -14.29 5.06 0.82
C VAL A 486 -13.47 5.12 2.09
N PHE A 487 -12.58 4.15 2.30
CA PHE A 487 -11.76 4.06 3.51
C PHE A 487 -10.30 3.81 3.16
N ILE A 488 -9.38 4.58 3.72
CA ILE A 488 -7.94 4.32 3.60
C ILE A 488 -7.53 3.20 4.57
N SER A 489 -6.88 2.15 4.08
CA SER A 489 -6.47 0.99 4.90
C SER A 489 -5.08 1.16 5.52
N LEU A 490 -4.96 1.01 6.84
CA LEU A 490 -3.75 1.37 7.60
C LEU A 490 -3.44 0.34 8.68
N THR A 491 -2.16 0.05 8.89
CA THR A 491 -1.72 -0.86 9.97
C THR A 491 -1.72 -0.20 11.36
N HIS A 492 -1.49 -0.98 12.42
CA HIS A 492 -1.34 -0.51 13.80
C HIS A 492 -0.08 0.36 14.04
N HIS A 493 0.81 0.48 13.06
CA HIS A 493 1.90 1.44 13.12
C HIS A 493 1.34 2.86 13.12
N TRP A 494 1.88 3.76 13.95
CA TRP A 494 1.35 5.12 14.07
C TRP A 494 2.39 6.19 13.78
N THR A 495 3.24 6.54 14.75
CA THR A 495 4.38 7.46 14.56
C THR A 495 5.69 6.75 14.21
N ARG A 496 5.69 5.42 14.26
CA ARG A 496 6.80 4.57 13.82
C ARG A 496 6.47 3.93 12.47
N LYS A 497 7.46 3.75 11.60
CA LYS A 497 7.30 2.94 10.39
C LYS A 497 7.17 1.45 10.73
N SER A 498 6.33 0.74 9.97
CA SER A 498 6.40 -0.71 9.91
C SER A 498 7.77 -1.18 9.42
N GLY A 499 8.19 -2.37 9.87
CA GLY A 499 9.45 -2.97 9.48
C GLY A 499 9.53 -3.21 7.97
N GLY A 500 10.76 -3.15 7.41
CA GLY A 500 11.01 -3.38 5.99
C GLY A 500 11.13 -2.09 5.16
N ALA A 501 11.51 -2.26 3.88
CA ALA A 501 11.70 -1.15 2.96
C ALA A 501 10.42 -0.80 2.19
N GLY A 502 10.14 0.48 2.02
CA GLY A 502 8.96 1.00 1.32
C GLY A 502 7.70 1.03 2.20
N THR A 503 7.88 1.47 3.44
CA THR A 503 6.82 1.72 4.42
C THR A 503 6.74 3.21 4.78
N TYR A 504 5.55 3.67 5.13
CA TYR A 504 5.27 5.06 5.50
C TYR A 504 4.82 5.15 6.97
N ILE A 505 4.95 6.35 7.54
CA ILE A 505 4.41 6.65 8.88
C ILE A 505 2.92 6.94 8.70
N VAL A 506 2.07 6.17 9.37
CA VAL A 506 0.62 6.23 9.21
C VAL A 506 0.05 7.60 9.59
N ARG A 507 0.55 8.22 10.67
CA ARG A 507 0.13 9.57 11.06
C ARG A 507 0.39 10.59 9.93
N ASP A 508 1.61 10.59 9.39
CA ASP A 508 2.00 11.51 8.32
C ASP A 508 1.19 11.26 7.04
N MET A 509 0.87 10.00 6.75
CA MET A 509 -0.03 9.65 5.65
C MET A 509 -1.42 10.25 5.85
N LEU A 510 -2.02 10.11 7.03
CA LEU A 510 -3.35 10.63 7.31
C LEU A 510 -3.40 12.16 7.27
N GLU A 511 -2.38 12.84 7.81
CA GLU A 511 -2.30 14.30 7.76
C GLU A 511 -2.24 14.80 6.32
N MET A 512 -1.35 14.23 5.51
CA MET A 512 -1.20 14.62 4.10
C MET A 512 -2.40 14.20 3.25
N PHE A 513 -3.00 13.03 3.50
CA PHE A 513 -4.21 12.58 2.79
C PHE A 513 -5.38 13.52 3.06
N ALA A 514 -5.57 13.96 4.32
CA ALA A 514 -6.60 14.93 4.68
C ALA A 514 -6.35 16.31 4.05
N GLU A 515 -5.10 16.77 4.03
CA GLU A 515 -4.70 18.00 3.34
C GLU A 515 -5.04 17.93 1.84
N MET A 516 -4.63 16.86 1.16
CA MET A 516 -4.95 16.59 -0.26
C MET A 516 -6.45 16.51 -0.52
N ALA A 517 -7.21 15.86 0.37
CA ALA A 517 -8.66 15.76 0.23
C ALA A 517 -9.33 17.15 0.22
N ARG A 518 -8.91 18.06 1.10
CA ARG A 518 -9.49 19.41 1.17
C ARG A 518 -9.07 20.32 0.03
N ALA A 519 -7.82 20.22 -0.43
CA ALA A 519 -7.26 21.14 -1.41
C ALA A 519 -8.04 21.17 -2.74
N GLU A 520 -8.59 20.02 -3.16
CA GLU A 520 -9.37 19.88 -4.40
C GLU A 520 -10.88 19.65 -4.15
N GLY A 521 -11.38 20.00 -2.97
CA GLY A 521 -12.78 19.87 -2.55
C GLY A 521 -13.04 18.60 -1.76
N ASP A 522 -13.31 18.71 -0.46
CA ASP A 522 -13.43 17.57 0.47
C ASP A 522 -14.56 16.58 0.12
N PHE A 523 -14.45 15.33 0.60
CA PHE A 523 -15.37 14.22 0.29
C PHE A 523 -15.45 13.22 1.46
N GLU A 524 -16.46 12.35 1.44
CA GLU A 524 -16.73 11.40 2.53
C GLU A 524 -15.83 10.15 2.48
N TRP A 525 -14.56 10.33 2.85
CA TRP A 525 -13.64 9.24 3.19
C TRP A 525 -13.63 8.95 4.70
N GLY A 526 -13.19 7.75 5.08
CA GLY A 526 -12.94 7.31 6.47
C GLY A 526 -11.68 6.47 6.60
N VAL A 527 -11.46 5.84 7.75
CA VAL A 527 -10.26 5.03 8.04
C VAL A 527 -10.62 3.56 8.23
N ALA A 528 -9.91 2.68 7.54
CA ALA A 528 -9.93 1.23 7.73
C ALA A 528 -8.63 0.83 8.48
N TYR A 529 -8.70 0.61 9.80
CA TYR A 529 -7.52 0.45 10.66
C TYR A 529 -7.32 -1.00 11.11
N HIS A 530 -6.08 -1.49 11.20
CA HIS A 530 -5.75 -2.86 11.60
C HIS A 530 -5.05 -2.90 12.97
N PRO A 531 -5.79 -2.73 14.10
CA PRO A 531 -5.22 -2.67 15.44
C PRO A 531 -4.88 -4.07 15.98
N TYR A 532 -3.82 -4.66 15.46
CA TYR A 532 -3.26 -5.89 16.04
C TYR A 532 -2.58 -5.61 17.40
N PRO A 533 -2.41 -6.63 18.25
CA PRO A 533 -1.43 -6.59 19.33
C PRO A 533 -0.05 -6.18 18.80
N GLN A 534 0.77 -5.52 19.62
CA GLN A 534 2.11 -5.07 19.22
C GLN A 534 2.97 -6.21 18.66
N ASP A 535 2.91 -7.39 19.26
CA ASP A 535 3.47 -8.62 18.71
C ASP A 535 2.34 -9.50 18.19
N LEU A 536 2.24 -9.68 16.87
CA LEU A 536 1.23 -10.53 16.25
C LEU A 536 1.25 -11.98 16.76
N ARG A 537 2.39 -12.45 17.29
CA ARG A 537 2.50 -13.80 17.88
C ARG A 537 1.94 -13.87 19.29
N ASN A 538 1.78 -12.75 19.97
CA ASN A 538 1.27 -12.67 21.34
C ASN A 538 -0.16 -12.08 21.37
N PRO A 539 -1.20 -12.86 21.73
CA PRO A 539 -2.57 -12.35 21.83
C PRO A 539 -2.81 -11.38 22.99
N ASP A 540 -1.87 -11.23 23.94
CA ASP A 540 -2.07 -10.51 25.19
C ASP A 540 -1.95 -8.99 25.02
N ALA A 541 -2.75 -8.37 24.15
CA ALA A 541 -2.68 -6.95 23.83
C ALA A 541 -2.82 -6.02 25.06
N TRP A 542 -3.48 -6.47 26.12
CA TRP A 542 -3.57 -5.72 27.39
C TRP A 542 -2.22 -5.57 28.11
N LYS A 543 -1.22 -6.39 27.76
CA LYS A 543 0.16 -6.32 28.25
C LYS A 543 1.10 -5.53 27.32
N ASP A 544 0.64 -4.99 26.18
CA ASP A 544 1.49 -4.24 25.22
C ASP A 544 2.22 -3.05 25.88
N GLU A 545 3.54 -3.00 25.85
CA GLU A 545 4.35 -1.98 26.54
C GLU A 545 4.81 -0.83 25.64
N GLY A 546 5.21 0.31 26.23
CA GLY A 546 5.76 1.44 25.47
C GLY A 546 4.74 2.23 24.65
N LEU A 547 3.44 1.96 24.84
CA LEU A 547 2.34 2.71 24.26
C LEU A 547 1.98 3.92 25.13
N THR A 548 1.62 5.03 24.49
CA THR A 548 1.06 6.21 25.17
C THR A 548 -0.39 6.43 24.76
N HIS A 549 -1.08 7.33 25.47
CA HIS A 549 -2.46 7.75 25.16
C HIS A 549 -2.53 9.13 24.49
N ASP A 550 -1.38 9.67 24.10
CA ASP A 550 -1.26 10.88 23.28
C ASP A 550 -1.14 10.53 21.78
N PHE A 551 -1.08 11.56 20.94
CA PHE A 551 -1.02 11.41 19.49
C PHE A 551 0.38 11.05 18.95
N ASP A 552 1.39 10.96 19.82
CA ASP A 552 2.77 10.62 19.49
C ASP A 552 3.11 9.14 19.75
N THR A 553 2.18 8.35 20.30
CA THR A 553 2.35 6.91 20.54
C THR A 553 2.94 6.17 19.32
N PRO A 554 3.92 5.26 19.49
CA PRO A 554 4.56 4.57 18.36
C PRO A 554 3.59 3.69 17.57
N LEU A 555 2.65 3.05 18.26
CA LEU A 555 1.62 2.16 17.73
C LEU A 555 0.26 2.51 18.33
N ILE A 556 -0.82 2.19 17.60
CA ILE A 556 -2.18 2.13 18.14
C ILE A 556 -2.64 0.67 18.09
N THR A 557 -2.73 0.05 19.26
CA THR A 557 -3.14 -1.36 19.44
C THR A 557 -4.49 -1.41 20.19
N PRO A 558 -5.06 -2.59 20.50
CA PRO A 558 -6.24 -2.67 21.36
C PRO A 558 -6.07 -1.93 22.70
N ARG A 559 -4.85 -1.78 23.23
CA ARG A 559 -4.61 -1.17 24.54
C ARG A 559 -4.83 0.34 24.59
N ASN A 560 -4.55 1.05 23.50
CA ASN A 560 -4.70 2.51 23.41
C ASN A 560 -5.57 2.92 22.22
N ILE A 561 -6.47 2.04 21.74
CA ILE A 561 -7.28 2.23 20.53
C ILE A 561 -8.07 3.56 20.51
N ALA A 562 -8.39 4.12 21.68
CA ALA A 562 -9.07 5.42 21.81
C ALA A 562 -8.27 6.61 21.23
N VAL A 563 -6.95 6.48 21.04
CA VAL A 563 -6.10 7.49 20.40
C VAL A 563 -6.56 7.78 18.98
N LEU A 564 -6.93 6.76 18.19
CA LEU A 564 -7.33 6.92 16.80
C LEU A 564 -8.57 7.82 16.62
N PRO A 565 -9.73 7.53 17.24
CA PRO A 565 -10.89 8.42 17.12
C PRO A 565 -10.65 9.79 17.73
N ALA A 566 -9.89 9.90 18.83
CA ALA A 566 -9.54 11.20 19.41
C ALA A 566 -8.68 12.04 18.45
N PHE A 567 -7.74 11.42 17.73
CA PHE A 567 -6.94 12.10 16.72
C PHE A 567 -7.80 12.55 15.52
N LEU A 568 -8.72 11.70 15.06
CA LEU A 568 -9.61 12.02 13.94
C LEU A 568 -10.74 12.99 14.32
N ASP A 569 -10.96 13.24 15.61
CA ASP A 569 -11.91 14.26 16.12
C ASP A 569 -11.27 15.66 16.23
N GLN A 570 -10.36 15.99 15.32
CA GLN A 570 -9.84 17.34 15.17
C GLN A 570 -10.50 17.97 13.93
N PRO A 571 -10.83 19.28 13.92
CA PRO A 571 -11.58 19.92 12.81
C PRO A 571 -10.95 19.70 11.43
N ARG A 572 -9.62 19.58 11.36
CA ARG A 572 -8.90 19.27 10.12
C ARG A 572 -9.12 17.85 9.60
N PHE A 573 -9.88 17.00 10.26
CA PHE A 573 -10.25 15.67 9.78
C PHE A 573 -11.75 15.53 9.63
N HIS A 574 -12.56 16.50 10.05
CA HIS A 574 -14.00 16.40 9.91
C HIS A 574 -14.44 16.49 8.44
N PHE A 575 -15.57 15.86 8.13
CA PHE A 575 -16.31 16.07 6.89
C PHE A 575 -17.64 16.72 7.23
N GLN A 576 -17.94 17.86 6.61
CA GLN A 576 -19.17 18.61 6.89
C GLN A 576 -19.40 18.88 8.41
N GLY A 577 -18.32 19.08 9.16
CA GLY A 577 -18.35 19.34 10.60
C GLY A 577 -18.51 18.12 11.51
N ALA A 578 -18.49 16.89 10.96
CA ALA A 578 -18.58 15.66 11.73
C ALA A 578 -17.31 14.78 11.62
N PRO A 579 -16.96 14.00 12.66
CA PRO A 579 -15.93 12.99 12.58
C PRO A 579 -16.20 11.95 11.49
N ARG A 580 -15.12 11.42 10.90
CA ARG A 580 -15.20 10.38 9.87
C ARG A 580 -15.34 9.00 10.50
N GLY A 581 -16.01 8.10 9.77
CA GLY A 581 -16.20 6.71 10.20
C GLY A 581 -14.88 5.93 10.24
N ILE A 582 -14.76 5.04 11.22
CA ILE A 582 -13.64 4.12 11.40
C ILE A 582 -14.16 2.68 11.29
N LEU A 583 -13.56 1.90 10.41
CA LEU A 583 -13.74 0.46 10.31
C LEU A 583 -12.48 -0.20 10.82
N LEU A 584 -12.57 -1.08 11.81
CA LEU A 584 -11.44 -1.94 12.17
C LEU A 584 -11.51 -3.15 11.25
N SER A 585 -10.83 -3.10 10.12
CA SER A 585 -11.09 -3.97 8.96
C SER A 585 -10.37 -5.31 8.98
N GLU A 586 -9.34 -5.45 9.81
CA GLU A 586 -8.54 -6.66 9.90
C GLU A 586 -7.75 -6.68 11.21
N GLN A 587 -8.13 -7.54 12.15
CA GLN A 587 -7.42 -7.73 13.41
C GLN A 587 -7.86 -9.03 14.08
N GLY A 588 -6.94 -9.66 14.80
CA GLY A 588 -7.19 -10.91 15.52
C GLY A 588 -6.22 -11.16 16.64
N PHE A 589 -6.50 -12.24 17.36
CA PHE A 589 -5.69 -12.68 18.50
C PHE A 589 -5.17 -14.09 18.20
N ASN A 590 -3.85 -14.20 18.09
CA ASN A 590 -3.18 -15.43 17.72
C ASN A 590 -3.32 -16.49 18.81
N THR A 591 -3.51 -17.75 18.43
CA THR A 591 -3.30 -18.90 19.33
C THR A 591 -1.96 -19.55 18.96
N PRO A 592 -0.84 -19.28 19.68
CA PRO A 592 0.48 -19.83 19.34
C PRO A 592 0.46 -21.35 19.15
N THR A 593 -0.27 -22.04 20.03
CA THR A 593 -0.65 -23.44 19.91
C THR A 593 -2.18 -23.58 19.93
N LEU A 594 -2.68 -24.80 19.69
CA LEU A 594 -4.11 -25.12 19.87
C LEU A 594 -4.44 -25.57 21.31
N SER A 595 -3.53 -25.41 22.26
CA SER A 595 -3.81 -25.72 23.66
C SER A 595 -4.96 -24.89 24.22
N GLU A 596 -5.68 -25.42 25.22
CA GLU A 596 -6.77 -24.69 25.86
C GLU A 596 -6.27 -23.35 26.43
N ALA A 597 -5.06 -23.32 27.02
CA ALA A 597 -4.47 -22.11 27.58
C ALA A 597 -4.31 -20.99 26.53
N ASP A 598 -3.80 -21.30 25.33
CA ASP A 598 -3.66 -20.31 24.25
C ASP A 598 -5.02 -19.89 23.68
N GLN A 599 -5.98 -20.82 23.60
CA GLN A 599 -7.35 -20.47 23.20
C GLN A 599 -8.04 -19.55 24.22
N ARG A 600 -7.81 -19.75 25.53
CA ARG A 600 -8.29 -18.84 26.59
C ARG A 600 -7.69 -17.44 26.46
N ARG A 601 -6.43 -17.32 26.04
CA ARG A 601 -5.78 -16.02 25.74
C ARG A 601 -6.39 -15.34 24.52
N GLN A 602 -6.71 -16.08 23.46
CA GLN A 602 -7.48 -15.55 22.33
C GLN A 602 -8.85 -15.02 22.78
N VAL A 603 -9.57 -15.77 23.62
CA VAL A 603 -10.85 -15.32 24.21
C VAL A 603 -10.67 -14.02 25.00
N ALA A 604 -9.65 -13.94 25.85
CA ALA A 604 -9.35 -12.73 26.62
C ALA A 604 -9.07 -11.52 25.72
N GLY A 605 -8.31 -11.70 24.64
CA GLY A 605 -8.06 -10.66 23.64
C GLY A 605 -9.33 -10.16 22.97
N LEU A 606 -10.22 -11.07 22.53
CA LEU A 606 -11.51 -10.72 21.93
C LEU A 606 -12.39 -9.92 22.89
N ILE A 607 -12.55 -10.38 24.13
CA ILE A 607 -13.33 -9.67 25.16
C ILE A 607 -12.72 -8.32 25.49
N TYR A 608 -11.40 -8.25 25.67
CA TYR A 608 -10.68 -7.01 25.95
C TYR A 608 -10.95 -5.98 24.85
N MET A 609 -10.80 -6.37 23.58
CA MET A 609 -11.02 -5.49 22.45
C MET A 609 -12.44 -4.92 22.41
N PHE A 610 -13.46 -5.77 22.58
CA PHE A 610 -14.86 -5.30 22.59
C PHE A 610 -15.18 -4.40 23.79
N ARG A 611 -14.53 -4.59 24.94
CA ARG A 611 -14.63 -3.65 26.06
C ARG A 611 -14.04 -2.27 25.70
N GLN A 612 -12.93 -2.23 24.94
CA GLN A 612 -12.28 -0.98 24.54
C GLN A 612 -13.06 -0.20 23.47
N ILE A 613 -13.65 -0.88 22.47
CA ILE A 613 -14.28 -0.18 21.32
C ILE A 613 -15.76 0.16 21.52
N ARG A 614 -16.46 -0.51 22.42
CA ARG A 614 -17.90 -0.29 22.71
C ARG A 614 -18.26 1.18 23.03
N PRO A 615 -17.46 1.95 23.79
CA PRO A 615 -17.75 3.38 24.02
C PRO A 615 -17.39 4.28 22.82
N LEU A 616 -16.59 3.81 21.86
CA LEU A 616 -16.04 4.62 20.77
C LEU A 616 -17.01 4.69 19.58
N LYS A 617 -17.87 5.71 19.56
CA LYS A 617 -18.94 5.84 18.52
C LYS A 617 -18.43 6.05 17.10
N ALA A 618 -17.23 6.60 16.93
CA ALA A 618 -16.60 6.74 15.61
C ALA A 618 -16.14 5.39 15.02
N VAL A 619 -15.93 4.37 15.87
CA VAL A 619 -15.69 3.00 15.42
C VAL A 619 -17.04 2.40 15.05
N GLU A 620 -17.28 2.22 13.75
CA GLU A 620 -18.55 1.72 13.22
C GLU A 620 -18.56 0.19 13.12
N ALA A 621 -17.39 -0.42 12.89
CA ALA A 621 -17.27 -1.87 12.69
C ALA A 621 -15.96 -2.43 13.24
N PHE A 622 -16.00 -3.69 13.66
CA PHE A 622 -14.88 -4.55 13.98
C PHE A 622 -15.00 -5.83 13.15
N HIS A 623 -14.05 -6.06 12.25
CA HIS A 623 -13.95 -7.26 11.44
C HIS A 623 -12.85 -8.17 12.00
N LEU A 624 -13.27 -9.28 12.59
CA LEU A 624 -12.34 -10.31 13.03
C LEU A 624 -11.59 -10.89 11.82
N HIS A 625 -10.26 -10.81 11.85
CA HIS A 625 -9.35 -11.66 11.09
C HIS A 625 -8.92 -12.77 12.08
N ARG A 626 -9.52 -13.97 12.04
CA ARG A 626 -10.26 -14.51 10.90
C ARG A 626 -11.27 -15.61 11.24
N TYR A 627 -12.02 -16.03 10.23
CA TYR A 627 -12.96 -17.14 10.33
C TYR A 627 -12.25 -18.48 10.63
N HIS A 628 -11.25 -18.83 9.84
CA HIS A 628 -10.55 -20.13 9.87
C HIS A 628 -9.04 -19.94 9.89
N ASP A 629 -8.26 -20.74 10.62
CA ASP A 629 -6.79 -20.62 10.63
C ASP A 629 -6.15 -20.97 9.27
N MET A 630 -5.18 -20.18 8.79
CA MET A 630 -4.27 -20.61 7.71
C MET A 630 -2.80 -20.29 8.07
N PRO A 631 -2.19 -21.02 9.00
CA PRO A 631 -0.82 -20.73 9.45
C PRO A 631 0.20 -20.76 8.30
N GLU A 632 0.01 -21.61 7.28
CA GLU A 632 0.91 -21.63 6.12
C GLU A 632 0.89 -20.34 5.31
N GLN A 633 -0.27 -19.65 5.25
CA GLN A 633 -0.46 -18.43 4.46
C GLN A 633 -0.22 -17.16 5.29
N GLU A 634 -0.22 -17.28 6.62
CA GLU A 634 -0.14 -16.20 7.60
C GLU A 634 1.19 -16.22 8.39
N GLY A 635 2.25 -16.79 7.83
CA GLY A 635 3.57 -16.80 8.48
C GLY A 635 3.62 -17.54 9.83
N GLY A 636 2.77 -18.56 9.98
CA GLY A 636 2.62 -19.39 11.18
C GLY A 636 1.52 -18.94 12.15
N LEU A 637 0.81 -17.84 11.87
CA LEU A 637 -0.22 -17.31 12.76
C LEU A 637 -1.54 -18.09 12.66
N ARG A 638 -2.18 -18.29 13.81
CA ARG A 638 -3.50 -18.93 13.98
C ARG A 638 -4.48 -17.93 14.57
N LEU A 639 -4.89 -16.99 13.73
CA LEU A 639 -5.81 -15.89 14.07
C LEU A 639 -7.29 -16.30 13.97
N GLY A 640 -7.59 -17.49 13.47
CA GLY A 640 -8.92 -18.01 13.27
C GLY A 640 -9.64 -18.32 14.59
N ILE A 641 -10.97 -18.23 14.58
CA ILE A 641 -11.84 -18.81 15.62
C ILE A 641 -12.27 -20.25 15.31
N ILE A 642 -11.93 -20.73 14.11
CA ILE A 642 -12.00 -22.14 13.70
C ILE A 642 -10.57 -22.60 13.40
N THR A 643 -10.21 -23.81 13.84
CA THR A 643 -8.90 -24.44 13.58
C THR A 643 -8.70 -24.72 12.09
N GLU A 644 -7.46 -24.97 11.68
CA GLU A 644 -7.09 -25.40 10.33
C GLU A 644 -7.86 -26.64 9.82
N THR A 645 -8.39 -27.47 10.72
CA THR A 645 -9.17 -28.68 10.41
C THR A 645 -10.69 -28.46 10.40
N GLY A 646 -11.16 -27.25 10.72
CA GLY A 646 -12.58 -26.91 10.76
C GLY A 646 -13.26 -27.07 12.12
N ALA A 647 -12.51 -27.37 13.18
CA ALA A 647 -13.07 -27.45 14.54
C ALA A 647 -13.22 -26.06 15.16
N HIS A 648 -14.30 -25.82 15.90
CA HIS A 648 -14.48 -24.56 16.64
C HIS A 648 -13.46 -24.45 17.77
N LYS A 649 -12.82 -23.29 17.89
CA LYS A 649 -12.02 -22.93 19.07
C LYS A 649 -12.91 -22.35 20.17
N LEU A 650 -12.40 -22.21 21.40
CA LEU A 650 -13.09 -21.42 22.44
C LEU A 650 -13.42 -20.00 21.98
N GLY A 651 -12.59 -19.42 21.11
CA GLY A 651 -12.84 -18.12 20.49
C GLY A 651 -14.15 -18.05 19.71
N TRP A 652 -14.62 -19.16 19.11
CA TRP A 652 -15.92 -19.22 18.42
C TRP A 652 -17.08 -18.94 19.38
N GLU A 653 -17.13 -19.69 20.48
CA GLU A 653 -18.19 -19.54 21.48
C GLU A 653 -18.15 -18.16 22.15
N ALA A 654 -16.95 -17.65 22.45
CA ALA A 654 -16.78 -16.31 22.96
C ALA A 654 -17.29 -15.25 21.97
N TYR A 655 -16.94 -15.36 20.70
CA TYR A 655 -17.36 -14.39 19.68
C TYR A 655 -18.87 -14.40 19.44
N LYS A 656 -19.47 -15.59 19.47
CA LYS A 656 -20.93 -15.78 19.46
C LYS A 656 -21.59 -15.09 20.66
N ALA A 657 -20.98 -15.19 21.84
CA ALA A 657 -21.52 -14.62 23.08
C ALA A 657 -21.38 -13.09 23.20
N ILE A 658 -20.40 -12.46 22.56
CA ILE A 658 -20.21 -11.00 22.60
C ILE A 658 -21.48 -10.27 22.16
N GLY A 659 -21.93 -9.31 22.95
CA GLY A 659 -23.17 -8.55 22.74
C GLY A 659 -24.44 -9.27 23.19
N THR A 660 -24.32 -10.41 23.87
CA THR A 660 -25.45 -11.19 24.43
C THR A 660 -25.32 -11.35 25.94
N GLU A 661 -26.34 -11.91 26.60
CA GLU A 661 -26.30 -12.22 28.04
C GLU A 661 -25.19 -13.22 28.40
N ARG A 662 -24.77 -14.08 27.46
CA ARG A 662 -23.67 -15.04 27.66
C ARG A 662 -22.28 -14.39 27.70
N GLU A 663 -22.13 -13.12 27.31
CA GLU A 663 -20.83 -12.43 27.36
C GLU A 663 -20.23 -12.44 28.78
N VAL A 664 -21.07 -12.45 29.82
CA VAL A 664 -20.64 -12.47 31.24
C VAL A 664 -19.80 -13.70 31.58
N GLU A 665 -20.09 -14.86 30.98
CA GLU A 665 -19.35 -16.11 31.18
C GLU A 665 -17.91 -15.96 30.69
N PHE A 666 -17.74 -15.51 29.45
CA PHE A 666 -16.44 -15.28 28.83
C PHE A 666 -15.71 -14.07 29.41
N GLY A 667 -16.46 -13.09 29.95
CA GLY A 667 -15.92 -11.99 30.71
C GLY A 667 -15.13 -12.45 31.94
N LYS A 668 -15.68 -13.40 32.71
CA LYS A 668 -14.98 -13.98 33.87
C LYS A 668 -13.71 -14.72 33.47
N LEU A 669 -13.78 -15.51 32.38
CA LEU A 669 -12.62 -16.20 31.83
C LEU A 669 -11.54 -15.20 31.39
N ALA A 670 -11.93 -14.13 30.69
CA ALA A 670 -11.01 -13.08 30.28
C ALA A 670 -10.36 -12.40 31.51
N ASP A 671 -11.13 -12.08 32.55
CA ASP A 671 -10.61 -11.45 33.77
C ASP A 671 -9.61 -12.34 34.50
N GLU A 672 -9.84 -13.65 34.55
CA GLU A 672 -8.91 -14.65 35.10
C GLU A 672 -7.59 -14.66 34.32
N VAL A 673 -7.65 -14.73 32.98
CA VAL A 673 -6.47 -14.75 32.11
C VAL A 673 -5.69 -13.43 32.18
N MET A 674 -6.39 -12.30 32.17
CA MET A 674 -5.75 -10.98 32.22
C MET A 674 -5.15 -10.67 33.60
N GLY A 675 -5.73 -11.20 34.68
CA GLY A 675 -5.23 -11.08 36.04
C GLY A 675 -4.08 -12.02 36.39
N ALA A 676 -3.79 -13.01 35.54
CA ALA A 676 -2.65 -13.88 35.71
C ALA A 676 -1.33 -13.11 35.44
N PRO A 677 -0.29 -13.31 36.28
CA PRO A 677 0.98 -12.58 36.18
C PRO A 677 1.61 -12.62 34.77
#